data_AF-A0A8S4H0K3-F1
#
_entry.id   AF-A0A8S4H0K3-F1
#
_cell.length_a   1.000
_cell.length_b   1.000
_cell.length_c   1.000
_cell.angle_alpha   90.00
_cell.angle_beta   90.00
_cell.angle_gamma   90.00
#
_symmetry.space_group_name_H-M   'P 1'
#
loop_
_entity.id
_entity.type
_entity.pdbx_description
1 polymer ?
#
loop_
_entity_poly.entity_id
_entity_poly.type
_entity_poly.pdbx_seq_one_letter_code
_entity_poly.pdbx_strand_id
1 'polypeptide(L)'
;MAAGAPDALPELFEKLKGHVDNFEDEEVLHVANQVLALAPRDKDALTCKVVAGIQIGEDIAGILRCIEKCKDKATRRSLALERAYCQYRLGRFSDALATLQGVDGARAGVARQLEAQIRYKKGHAEPAAQIYQALLAQPDDSVSEREIKANLVAACTNAGRAEAAGHLTDTAAGPESSFELAFNAACAALALGRTAEAEQLLVAAERLGTEALAEDDAAPEQIKSELAPVAAQRAVVLARRGDVAGAEEALAAAKEGGSKDEAVLAVLAANAAALTARAQPGDRLPGKTAGKLLGELDAALGRMQGSDMAIKRSLVDRLSRTERASLLASCATLLMQCSRSKDAAALVLTASEKLGAVPALGLVRAALLGQRGRPGAAERVLRGVCQSGQADADVWLLRAQLALKQGGKAGRALALECLEGAPIASEPAVVATWLQVLREAEDGPRAAERLSRVVARLEGDAAVLARRALAAAQVRAGQAGAARATLAAAGGDARCAAMLARLAAIEGSGATGAAASRDGVARAAAAADVSALEAAGTGSAAARRAAAAVGDAAAGAAASGDASGPRKRKRKPRLPKGVDPNDPTPPKLDPERWLPKHERADYQRKMKKRMKAGHVKGAQGSQVDASLDAAAWEKDKKEKPKGPALPQRPKGAKGRRKR
;
A
#
# COMPACT_ATOMS: atom_id res chain seq x y z
N MET A 1 0.23 26.50 69.88
CA MET A 1 0.62 25.09 69.65
C MET A 1 1.14 24.97 68.23
N ALA A 2 2.45 25.14 68.02
CA ALA A 2 3.08 25.12 66.70
C ALA A 2 4.49 24.51 66.82
N ALA A 3 4.54 23.23 67.19
CA ALA A 3 5.76 22.48 67.50
C ALA A 3 5.59 21.02 67.06
N GLY A 4 5.70 20.77 65.76
CA GLY A 4 5.56 19.42 65.16
C GLY A 4 5.69 19.36 63.63
N ALA A 5 6.17 20.43 62.99
CA ALA A 5 6.37 20.49 61.55
C ALA A 5 7.80 20.16 61.04
N PRO A 6 8.91 20.43 61.77
CA PRO A 6 10.25 20.16 61.25
C PRO A 6 10.69 18.69 61.36
N ASP A 7 10.17 17.93 62.33
CA ASP A 7 10.65 16.56 62.63
C ASP A 7 10.18 15.51 61.62
N ALA A 8 9.16 15.81 60.81
CA ALA A 8 8.62 14.87 59.81
C ALA A 8 9.43 14.82 58.50
N LEU A 9 10.28 15.81 58.21
CA LEU A 9 11.04 15.87 56.96
C LEU A 9 12.03 14.70 56.79
N PRO A 10 12.86 14.33 57.79
CA PRO A 10 13.75 13.18 57.68
C PRO A 10 13.01 11.86 57.41
N GLU A 11 11.88 11.62 58.09
CA GLU A 11 11.06 10.42 57.87
C GLU A 11 10.48 10.35 56.44
N LEU A 12 10.08 11.51 55.89
CA LEU A 12 9.58 11.58 54.52
C LEU A 12 10.70 11.34 53.49
N PHE A 13 11.93 11.77 53.75
CA PHE A 13 13.07 11.46 52.89
C PHE A 13 13.47 9.99 52.93
N GLU A 14 13.46 9.33 54.10
CA GLU A 14 13.68 7.88 54.20
C GLU A 14 12.59 7.10 53.45
N LYS A 15 11.31 7.47 53.59
CA LYS A 15 10.21 6.88 52.80
C LYS A 15 10.39 7.12 51.30
N LEU A 16 10.67 8.36 50.88
CA LEU A 16 10.88 8.71 49.48
C LEU A 16 12.02 7.88 48.87
N LYS A 17 13.12 7.72 49.61
CA LYS A 17 14.25 6.88 49.19
C LYS A 17 13.84 5.41 49.08
N GLY A 18 13.13 4.86 50.06
CA GLY A 18 12.63 3.48 50.00
C GLY A 18 11.78 3.21 48.76
N HIS A 19 10.85 4.12 48.42
CA HIS A 19 10.04 3.99 47.20
C HIS A 19 10.87 4.14 45.91
N VAL A 20 11.92 4.99 45.90
CA VAL A 20 12.85 5.09 44.77
C VAL A 20 13.66 3.79 44.60
N ASP A 21 14.20 3.25 45.69
CA ASP A 21 14.99 2.01 45.68
C ASP A 21 14.13 0.78 45.28
N ASN A 22 12.80 0.84 45.49
CA ASN A 22 11.81 -0.16 45.08
C ASN A 22 11.19 0.06 43.68
N PHE A 23 11.50 1.16 42.98
CA PHE A 23 10.88 1.56 41.71
C PHE A 23 9.35 1.81 41.79
N GLU A 24 8.85 2.27 42.93
CA GLU A 24 7.42 2.52 43.21
C GLU A 24 7.01 3.96 42.78
N ASP A 25 7.06 4.27 41.48
CA ASP A 25 6.93 5.64 40.96
C ASP A 25 5.69 6.42 41.47
N GLU A 26 4.53 5.77 41.58
CA GLU A 26 3.30 6.42 42.10
C GLU A 26 3.49 6.93 43.54
N GLU A 27 4.12 6.14 44.40
CA GLU A 27 4.43 6.50 45.78
C GLU A 27 5.60 7.49 45.87
N VAL A 28 6.62 7.36 45.00
CA VAL A 28 7.67 8.38 44.84
C VAL A 28 7.05 9.74 44.52
N LEU A 29 6.11 9.80 43.58
CA LEU A 29 5.38 11.02 43.22
C LEU A 29 4.52 11.50 44.40
N HIS A 30 3.84 10.61 45.13
CA HIS A 30 3.03 10.98 46.29
C HIS A 30 3.87 11.60 47.41
N VAL A 31 4.93 10.91 47.88
CA VAL A 31 5.79 11.36 48.97
C VAL A 31 6.60 12.60 48.58
N ALA A 32 7.08 12.70 47.33
CA ALA A 32 7.76 13.90 46.85
C ALA A 32 6.84 15.15 46.88
N ASN A 33 5.54 15.00 46.63
CA ASN A 33 4.58 16.09 46.81
C ASN A 33 4.40 16.49 48.28
N GLN A 34 4.44 15.54 49.23
CA GLN A 34 4.41 15.83 50.66
C GLN A 34 5.66 16.60 51.11
N VAL A 35 6.85 16.16 50.68
CA VAL A 35 8.11 16.87 50.96
C VAL A 35 8.08 18.28 50.39
N LEU A 36 7.64 18.47 49.14
CA LEU A 36 7.54 19.80 48.51
C LEU A 36 6.47 20.71 49.13
N ALA A 37 5.49 20.18 49.87
CA ALA A 37 4.56 21.00 50.64
C ALA A 37 5.21 21.62 51.88
N LEU A 38 6.15 20.89 52.52
CA LEU A 38 6.91 21.35 53.68
C LEU A 38 8.16 22.15 53.29
N ALA A 39 8.84 21.74 52.20
CA ALA A 39 10.05 22.34 51.66
C ALA A 39 9.91 22.69 50.16
N PRO A 40 9.19 23.77 49.78
CA PRO A 40 8.87 24.09 48.38
C PRO A 40 10.05 24.50 47.48
N ARG A 41 11.29 24.45 48.00
CA ARG A 41 12.53 24.75 47.27
C ARG A 41 13.51 23.58 47.29
N ASP A 42 13.09 22.44 47.83
CA ASP A 42 13.91 21.24 47.83
C ASP A 42 14.17 20.76 46.40
N LYS A 43 15.42 20.36 46.14
CA LYS A 43 15.89 20.02 44.80
C LYS A 43 15.69 18.56 44.47
N ASP A 44 15.83 17.71 45.48
CA ASP A 44 15.84 16.26 45.32
C ASP A 44 14.40 15.77 45.24
N ALA A 45 13.51 16.25 46.12
CA ALA A 45 12.08 16.02 46.01
C ALA A 45 11.47 16.58 44.70
N LEU A 46 11.95 17.72 44.19
CA LEU A 46 11.54 18.21 42.87
C LEU A 46 12.02 17.28 41.75
N THR A 47 13.24 16.74 41.85
CA THR A 47 13.80 15.82 40.87
C THR A 47 13.06 14.48 40.87
N CYS A 48 12.85 13.86 42.04
CA CYS A 48 12.03 12.65 42.21
C CYS A 48 10.62 12.85 41.64
N LYS A 49 9.94 13.95 41.97
CA LYS A 49 8.62 14.29 41.41
C LYS A 49 8.63 14.38 39.88
N VAL A 50 9.66 14.98 39.30
CA VAL A 50 9.76 15.15 37.83
C VAL A 50 10.03 13.83 37.14
N VAL A 51 10.95 13.01 37.66
CA VAL A 51 11.31 11.71 37.08
C VAL A 51 10.15 10.73 37.20
N ALA A 52 9.60 10.52 38.39
CA ALA A 52 8.45 9.64 38.60
C ALA A 52 7.22 10.08 37.79
N GLY A 53 6.93 11.38 37.75
CA GLY A 53 5.84 11.91 36.91
C GLY A 53 6.06 11.74 35.40
N ILE A 54 7.31 11.69 34.93
CA ILE A 54 7.64 11.35 33.54
C ILE A 54 7.41 9.86 33.27
N GLN A 55 7.80 9.01 34.23
CA GLN A 55 7.74 7.55 34.14
C GLN A 55 6.29 7.02 34.18
N ILE A 56 5.47 7.53 35.11
CA ILE A 56 4.00 7.28 35.16
C ILE A 56 3.32 7.78 33.88
N GLY A 57 3.82 8.89 33.30
CA GLY A 57 3.31 9.43 32.04
C GLY A 57 2.05 10.32 32.17
N GLU A 58 1.50 10.48 33.38
CA GLU A 58 0.34 11.33 33.67
C GLU A 58 0.71 12.81 33.92
N ASP A 59 -0.22 13.74 33.60
CA ASP A 59 -0.04 15.22 33.61
C ASP A 59 1.38 15.72 33.26
N ILE A 60 1.95 15.24 32.16
CA ILE A 60 3.24 15.74 31.61
C ILE A 60 3.25 17.28 31.47
N ALA A 61 2.09 17.87 31.21
CA ALA A 61 1.92 19.33 31.18
C ALA A 61 2.12 19.97 32.57
N GLY A 62 1.70 19.31 33.65
CA GLY A 62 1.95 19.69 35.04
C GLY A 62 3.39 19.52 35.46
N ILE A 63 4.03 18.43 35.07
CA ILE A 63 5.46 18.21 35.30
C ILE A 63 6.28 19.33 34.63
N LEU A 64 5.99 19.64 33.35
CA LEU A 64 6.61 20.77 32.66
C LEU A 64 6.38 22.12 33.39
N ARG A 65 5.14 22.40 33.82
CA ARG A 65 4.82 23.60 34.62
C ARG A 65 5.61 23.67 35.93
N CYS A 66 5.92 22.54 36.57
CA CYS A 66 6.73 22.50 37.79
C CYS A 66 8.19 22.89 37.50
N ILE A 67 8.79 22.35 36.44
CA ILE A 67 10.15 22.70 36.02
C ILE A 67 10.24 24.18 35.61
N GLU A 68 9.28 24.68 34.83
CA GLU A 68 9.24 26.07 34.36
C GLU A 68 9.10 27.07 35.53
N LYS A 69 8.32 26.73 36.56
CA LYS A 69 8.13 27.56 37.77
C LYS A 69 9.28 27.48 38.77
N CYS A 70 10.16 26.49 38.68
CA CYS A 70 11.31 26.37 39.58
C CYS A 70 12.20 27.61 39.47
N LYS A 71 12.37 28.36 40.57
CA LYS A 71 13.11 29.63 40.57
C LYS A 71 14.63 29.44 40.53
N ASP A 72 15.16 28.34 41.08
CA ASP A 72 16.59 28.06 41.04
C ASP A 72 17.05 27.76 39.60
N LYS A 73 18.04 28.52 39.14
CA LYS A 73 18.64 28.37 37.81
C LYS A 73 19.52 27.12 37.72
N ALA A 74 20.10 26.65 38.83
CA ALA A 74 20.89 25.42 38.84
C ALA A 74 19.99 24.19 38.68
N THR A 75 18.97 24.00 39.54
CA THR A 75 18.00 22.90 39.41
C THR A 75 17.26 22.92 38.06
N ARG A 76 16.90 24.10 37.52
CA ARG A 76 16.27 24.19 36.19
C ARG A 76 17.22 23.80 35.04
N ARG A 77 18.53 23.82 35.26
CA ARG A 77 19.54 23.36 34.29
C ARG A 77 19.79 21.86 34.39
N SER A 78 19.84 21.29 35.60
CA SER A 78 19.97 19.82 35.76
C SER A 78 18.77 19.08 35.18
N LEU A 79 17.56 19.66 35.31
CA LEU A 79 16.30 19.15 34.75
C LEU A 79 16.07 19.54 33.27
N ALA A 80 17.11 19.96 32.53
CA ALA A 80 16.94 20.41 31.14
C ALA A 80 16.55 19.27 30.19
N LEU A 81 17.07 18.05 30.38
CA LEU A 81 16.71 16.90 29.56
C LEU A 81 15.24 16.48 29.79
N GLU A 82 14.83 16.43 31.05
CA GLU A 82 13.46 16.17 31.49
C GLU A 82 12.49 17.21 30.92
N ARG A 83 12.88 18.49 30.95
CA ARG A 83 12.11 19.59 30.33
C ARG A 83 11.95 19.40 28.83
N ALA A 84 13.03 19.05 28.12
CA ALA A 84 12.98 18.77 26.69
C ALA A 84 12.11 17.55 26.38
N TYR A 85 12.17 16.50 27.20
CA TYR A 85 11.33 15.32 27.08
C TYR A 85 9.84 15.63 27.28
N CYS A 86 9.47 16.39 28.32
CA CYS A 86 8.08 16.84 28.50
C CYS A 86 7.62 17.69 27.30
N GLN A 87 8.46 18.61 26.80
CA GLN A 87 8.16 19.42 25.61
C GLN A 87 7.95 18.53 24.36
N TYR A 88 8.79 17.52 24.16
CA TYR A 88 8.66 16.52 23.09
C TYR A 88 7.35 15.72 23.18
N ARG A 89 7.03 15.16 24.36
CA ARG A 89 5.78 14.42 24.60
C ARG A 89 4.53 15.28 24.38
N LEU A 90 4.62 16.60 24.59
CA LEU A 90 3.56 17.57 24.32
C LEU A 90 3.56 18.15 22.88
N GLY A 91 4.39 17.63 21.98
CA GLY A 91 4.50 18.09 20.59
C GLY A 91 5.17 19.46 20.41
N ARG A 92 5.75 20.04 21.47
CA ARG A 92 6.47 21.33 21.45
C ARG A 92 7.89 21.16 20.94
N PHE A 93 8.03 20.59 19.74
CA PHE A 93 9.31 20.16 19.20
C PHE A 93 10.36 21.26 19.04
N SER A 94 9.95 22.50 18.72
CA SER A 94 10.88 23.63 18.61
C SER A 94 11.44 24.04 19.98
N ASP A 95 10.61 24.05 21.03
CA ASP A 95 11.00 24.36 22.40
C ASP A 95 11.93 23.27 22.97
N ALA A 96 11.64 22.01 22.65
CA ALA A 96 12.48 20.86 23.01
C ALA A 96 13.88 20.97 22.40
N LEU A 97 13.99 21.23 21.08
CA LEU A 97 15.27 21.45 20.41
C LEU A 97 16.06 22.62 21.01
N ALA A 98 15.40 23.75 21.31
CA ALA A 98 16.04 24.89 21.96
C ALA A 98 16.50 24.59 23.40
N THR A 99 15.81 23.67 24.11
CA THR A 99 16.23 23.20 25.44
C THR A 99 17.46 22.28 25.36
N LEU A 100 17.51 21.39 24.37
CA LEU A 100 18.60 20.42 24.21
C LEU A 100 19.97 21.08 23.93
N GLN A 101 19.98 22.27 23.34
CA GLN A 101 21.21 23.07 23.11
C GLN A 101 21.97 23.46 24.39
N GLY A 102 21.39 23.27 25.58
CA GLY A 102 22.04 23.51 26.87
C GLY A 102 22.26 22.25 27.71
N VAL A 103 22.28 21.05 27.09
CA VAL A 103 22.53 19.76 27.77
C VAL A 103 23.88 19.21 27.34
N ASP A 104 24.87 19.34 28.23
CA ASP A 104 26.26 18.98 28.00
C ASP A 104 26.73 17.80 28.88
N GLY A 105 27.97 17.34 28.67
CA GLY A 105 28.62 16.33 29.51
C GLY A 105 28.00 14.93 29.39
N ALA A 106 27.90 14.21 30.50
CA ALA A 106 27.45 12.81 30.53
C ALA A 106 25.99 12.56 30.08
N ARG A 107 25.20 13.61 29.80
CA ARG A 107 23.84 13.49 29.23
C ARG A 107 23.76 13.92 27.77
N ALA A 108 24.89 14.25 27.13
CA ALA A 108 24.95 14.74 25.76
C ALA A 108 24.65 13.66 24.71
N GLY A 109 24.88 12.37 24.99
CA GLY A 109 24.43 11.26 24.14
C GLY A 109 22.91 11.18 24.08
N VAL A 110 22.26 11.03 25.24
CA VAL A 110 20.78 11.00 25.36
C VAL A 110 20.13 12.26 24.79
N ALA A 111 20.73 13.43 25.02
CA ALA A 111 20.26 14.69 24.43
C ALA A 111 20.27 14.66 22.89
N ARG A 112 21.37 14.19 22.28
CA ARG A 112 21.48 14.00 20.82
C ARG A 112 20.51 12.94 20.29
N GLN A 113 20.28 11.85 21.02
CA GLN A 113 19.30 10.82 20.64
C GLN A 113 17.88 11.41 20.57
N LEU A 114 17.47 12.19 21.59
CA LEU A 114 16.18 12.90 21.59
C LEU A 114 16.12 13.98 20.48
N GLU A 115 17.22 14.68 20.22
CA GLU A 115 17.37 15.62 19.10
C GLU A 115 17.10 14.96 17.73
N ALA A 116 17.58 13.74 17.53
CA ALA A 116 17.37 12.94 16.33
C ALA A 116 15.91 12.46 16.23
N GLN A 117 15.33 11.95 17.32
CA GLN A 117 13.91 11.56 17.39
C GLN A 117 12.98 12.73 17.03
N ILE A 118 13.25 13.93 17.55
CA ILE A 118 12.48 15.14 17.23
C ILE A 118 12.62 15.51 15.75
N ARG A 119 13.84 15.49 15.19
CA ARG A 119 14.06 15.76 13.75
C ARG A 119 13.33 14.75 12.87
N TYR A 120 13.41 13.47 13.20
CA TYR A 120 12.70 12.41 12.50
C TYR A 120 11.19 12.64 12.48
N LYS A 121 10.56 12.92 13.63
CA LYS A 121 9.11 13.24 13.68
C LYS A 121 8.74 14.50 12.89
N LYS A 122 9.61 15.51 12.83
CA LYS A 122 9.41 16.71 11.98
C LYS A 122 9.60 16.43 10.48
N GLY A 123 9.87 15.19 10.07
CA GLY A 123 10.12 14.79 8.68
C GLY A 123 11.52 15.12 8.17
N HIS A 124 12.45 15.49 9.06
CA HIS A 124 13.85 15.77 8.72
C HIS A 124 14.68 14.49 8.86
N ALA A 125 14.36 13.47 8.06
CA ALA A 125 14.93 12.12 8.18
C ALA A 125 16.46 12.07 7.96
N GLU A 126 16.99 12.75 6.93
CA GLU A 126 18.43 12.77 6.62
C GLU A 126 19.26 13.41 7.77
N PRO A 127 18.91 14.61 8.31
CA PRO A 127 19.53 15.11 9.54
C PRO A 127 19.42 14.21 10.77
N ALA A 128 18.34 13.43 10.91
CA ALA A 128 18.21 12.47 12.01
C ALA A 128 19.17 11.27 11.81
N ALA A 129 19.26 10.74 10.59
CA ALA A 129 20.19 9.67 10.23
C ALA A 129 21.65 10.07 10.50
N GLN A 130 22.04 11.31 10.16
CA GLN A 130 23.38 11.82 10.43
C GLN A 130 23.72 11.86 11.94
N ILE A 131 22.76 12.23 12.80
CA ILE A 131 22.97 12.22 14.26
C ILE A 131 23.07 10.80 14.79
N TYR A 132 22.21 9.87 14.36
CA TYR A 132 22.31 8.46 14.77
C TYR A 132 23.61 7.80 14.28
N GLN A 133 24.05 8.11 13.06
CA GLN A 133 25.34 7.64 12.54
C GLN A 133 26.52 8.16 13.36
N ALA A 134 26.47 9.43 13.81
CA ALA A 134 27.48 10.00 14.70
C ALA A 134 27.46 9.36 16.11
N LEU A 135 26.27 8.99 16.62
CA LEU A 135 26.14 8.27 17.89
C LEU A 135 26.67 6.83 17.81
N LEU A 136 26.48 6.11 16.69
CA LEU A 136 27.10 4.79 16.51
C LEU A 136 28.62 4.86 16.32
N ALA A 137 29.13 5.93 15.70
CA ALA A 137 30.57 6.15 15.54
C ALA A 137 31.29 6.53 16.85
N GLN A 138 30.54 6.99 17.86
CA GLN A 138 31.03 7.34 19.19
C GLN A 138 30.08 6.77 20.25
N PRO A 139 30.17 5.46 20.53
CA PRO A 139 29.33 4.80 21.53
C PRO A 139 29.43 5.50 22.89
N ASP A 140 28.27 5.61 23.54
CA ASP A 140 28.08 6.28 24.82
C ASP A 140 27.20 5.34 25.66
N ASP A 141 27.70 4.91 26.83
CA ASP A 141 27.02 3.91 27.67
C ASP A 141 25.65 4.37 28.17
N SER A 142 25.32 5.66 28.04
CA SER A 142 24.00 6.22 28.37
C SER A 142 22.91 5.96 27.31
N VAL A 143 23.25 5.37 26.16
CA VAL A 143 22.32 5.15 25.04
C VAL A 143 22.39 3.73 24.46
N SER A 144 21.23 3.16 24.17
CA SER A 144 21.13 1.80 23.61
C SER A 144 21.56 1.76 22.15
N GLU A 145 22.69 1.10 21.85
CA GLU A 145 23.18 0.90 20.48
C GLU A 145 22.15 0.17 19.60
N ARG A 146 21.39 -0.76 20.19
CA ARG A 146 20.28 -1.51 19.55
C ARG A 146 19.17 -0.56 19.09
N GLU A 147 18.76 0.37 19.94
CA GLU A 147 17.77 1.40 19.58
C GLU A 147 18.29 2.36 18.53
N ILE A 148 19.54 2.83 18.65
CA ILE A 148 20.14 3.76 17.70
C ILE A 148 20.22 3.11 16.31
N LYS A 149 20.58 1.82 16.22
CA LYS A 149 20.58 1.06 14.96
C LYS A 149 19.20 0.98 14.33
N ALA A 150 18.17 0.57 15.08
CA ALA A 150 16.80 0.50 14.57
C ALA A 150 16.30 1.87 14.05
N ASN A 151 16.54 2.94 14.83
CA ASN A 151 16.18 4.31 14.45
C ASN A 151 16.99 4.83 13.25
N LEU A 152 18.27 4.44 13.10
CA LEU A 152 19.08 4.78 11.93
C LEU A 152 18.56 4.11 10.66
N VAL A 153 18.20 2.82 10.70
CA VAL A 153 17.62 2.10 9.55
C VAL A 153 16.30 2.75 9.13
N ALA A 154 15.44 3.12 10.10
CA ALA A 154 14.21 3.87 9.84
C ALA A 154 14.49 5.25 9.20
N ALA A 155 15.46 6.00 9.74
CA ALA A 155 15.84 7.33 9.25
C ALA A 155 16.45 7.29 7.84
N CYS A 156 17.36 6.34 7.56
CA CYS A 156 17.92 6.11 6.22
C CYS A 156 16.84 5.72 5.21
N THR A 157 15.91 4.84 5.58
CA THR A 157 14.79 4.43 4.71
C THR A 157 13.92 5.63 4.35
N ASN A 158 13.50 6.44 5.35
CA ASN A 158 12.69 7.63 5.12
C ASN A 158 13.45 8.82 4.49
N ALA A 159 14.78 8.81 4.50
CA ALA A 159 15.62 9.71 3.72
C ALA A 159 15.76 9.29 2.25
N GLY A 160 15.17 8.16 1.83
CA GLY A 160 15.29 7.62 0.47
C GLY A 160 16.60 6.84 0.24
N ARG A 161 17.34 6.51 1.31
CA ARG A 161 18.62 5.78 1.28
C ARG A 161 18.43 4.31 1.68
N ALA A 162 17.43 3.65 1.09
CA ALA A 162 17.04 2.29 1.45
C ALA A 162 18.16 1.24 1.20
N GLU A 163 19.05 1.46 0.23
CA GLU A 163 20.24 0.61 0.03
C GLU A 163 21.20 0.70 1.21
N ALA A 164 21.47 1.91 1.71
CA ALA A 164 22.28 2.11 2.91
C ALA A 164 21.61 1.54 4.17
N ALA A 165 20.28 1.57 4.24
CA ALA A 165 19.52 0.92 5.31
C ALA A 165 19.69 -0.61 5.28
N GLY A 166 19.65 -1.23 4.10
CA GLY A 166 19.92 -2.67 3.93
C GLY A 166 21.35 -3.05 4.32
N HIS A 167 22.35 -2.29 3.89
CA HIS A 167 23.74 -2.55 4.29
C HIS A 167 23.98 -2.46 5.80
N LEU A 168 23.25 -1.60 6.52
CA LEU A 168 23.30 -1.53 7.98
C LEU A 168 22.69 -2.77 8.65
N THR A 169 21.67 -3.40 8.04
CA THR A 169 21.07 -4.64 8.55
C THR A 169 21.87 -5.89 8.18
N ASP A 170 22.65 -5.85 7.11
CA ASP A 170 23.53 -6.96 6.67
C ASP A 170 24.84 -7.04 7.49
N THR A 171 25.34 -5.91 8.00
CA THR A 171 26.68 -5.79 8.61
C THR A 171 26.70 -5.74 10.14
N ALA A 172 25.57 -5.42 10.77
CA ALA A 172 25.39 -5.54 12.22
C ALA A 172 24.70 -6.88 12.56
N ALA A 173 24.67 -7.25 13.85
CA ALA A 173 23.86 -8.38 14.33
C ALA A 173 22.46 -8.27 13.72
N GLY A 174 22.09 -9.28 12.92
CA GLY A 174 21.18 -9.13 11.78
C GLY A 174 19.75 -8.67 12.12
N PRO A 175 18.83 -8.63 11.14
CA PRO A 175 17.47 -8.13 11.36
C PRO A 175 16.73 -8.84 12.50
N GLU A 176 17.07 -10.09 12.82
CA GLU A 176 16.51 -10.84 13.96
C GLU A 176 16.94 -10.32 15.35
N SER A 177 17.84 -9.34 15.46
CA SER A 177 18.30 -8.81 16.75
C SER A 177 17.25 -7.95 17.49
N SER A 178 16.19 -7.50 16.82
CA SER A 178 14.96 -7.00 17.45
C SER A 178 13.80 -6.98 16.45
N PHE A 179 12.56 -7.06 16.94
CA PHE A 179 11.39 -6.93 16.06
C PHE A 179 11.32 -5.55 15.38
N GLU A 180 11.74 -4.50 16.07
CA GLU A 180 11.87 -3.14 15.51
C GLU A 180 12.89 -3.09 14.37
N LEU A 181 14.05 -3.75 14.50
CA LEU A 181 15.03 -3.80 13.42
C LEU A 181 14.52 -4.63 12.25
N ALA A 182 13.90 -5.78 12.49
CA ALA A 182 13.26 -6.60 11.47
C ALA A 182 12.16 -5.84 10.70
N PHE A 183 11.31 -5.09 11.42
CA PHE A 183 10.28 -4.24 10.81
C PHE A 183 10.88 -3.12 9.95
N ASN A 184 11.89 -2.41 10.46
CA ASN A 184 12.56 -1.34 9.71
C ASN A 184 13.36 -1.88 8.51
N ALA A 185 13.96 -3.07 8.62
CA ALA A 185 14.58 -3.79 7.52
C ALA A 185 13.56 -4.16 6.44
N ALA A 186 12.37 -4.63 6.84
CA ALA A 186 11.30 -4.92 5.90
C ALA A 186 10.80 -3.68 5.15
N CYS A 187 10.72 -2.54 5.83
CA CYS A 187 10.41 -1.25 5.21
C CYS A 187 11.48 -0.83 4.19
N ALA A 188 12.77 -1.04 4.48
CA ALA A 188 13.87 -0.82 3.54
C ALA A 188 13.76 -1.76 2.32
N ALA A 189 13.61 -3.06 2.53
CA ALA A 189 13.42 -4.05 1.46
C ALA A 189 12.21 -3.73 0.58
N LEU A 190 11.10 -3.28 1.19
CA LEU A 190 9.90 -2.85 0.46
C LEU A 190 10.10 -1.57 -0.36
N ALA A 191 10.90 -0.62 0.14
CA ALA A 191 11.28 0.58 -0.61
C ALA A 191 12.16 0.24 -1.82
N LEU A 192 12.99 -0.81 -1.73
CA LEU A 192 13.77 -1.38 -2.83
C LEU A 192 12.96 -2.32 -3.75
N GLY A 193 11.65 -2.48 -3.51
CA GLY A 193 10.77 -3.36 -4.30
C GLY A 193 10.94 -4.86 -4.03
N ARG A 194 11.78 -5.25 -3.06
CA ARG A 194 12.08 -6.65 -2.69
C ARG A 194 10.96 -7.25 -1.83
N THR A 195 9.77 -7.37 -2.41
CA THR A 195 8.56 -7.75 -1.66
C THR A 195 8.61 -9.13 -1.00
N ALA A 196 9.38 -10.07 -1.54
CA ALA A 196 9.52 -11.41 -0.94
C ALA A 196 10.35 -11.40 0.34
N GLU A 197 11.47 -10.65 0.33
CA GLU A 197 12.34 -10.42 1.49
C GLU A 197 11.60 -9.63 2.58
N ALA A 198 10.89 -8.56 2.19
CA ALA A 198 10.09 -7.76 3.11
C ALA A 198 9.02 -8.58 3.84
N GLU A 199 8.40 -9.58 3.20
CA GLU A 199 7.44 -10.45 3.86
C GLU A 199 8.08 -11.37 4.91
N GLN A 200 9.23 -11.97 4.58
CA GLN A 200 9.98 -12.82 5.50
C GLN A 200 10.43 -12.04 6.74
N LEU A 201 10.92 -10.81 6.54
CA LEU A 201 11.31 -9.90 7.61
C LEU A 201 10.12 -9.47 8.50
N LEU A 202 8.93 -9.27 7.93
CA LEU A 202 7.73 -8.96 8.72
C LEU A 202 7.22 -10.16 9.53
N VAL A 203 7.30 -11.38 8.99
CA VAL A 203 6.98 -12.60 9.75
C VAL A 203 7.98 -12.81 10.89
N ALA A 204 9.27 -12.53 10.67
CA ALA A 204 10.27 -12.52 11.73
C ALA A 204 9.98 -11.44 12.79
N ALA A 205 9.58 -10.24 12.39
CA ALA A 205 9.17 -9.18 13.32
C ALA A 205 7.94 -9.55 14.15
N GLU A 206 6.91 -10.16 13.54
CA GLU A 206 5.72 -10.65 14.26
C GLU A 206 6.10 -11.71 15.31
N ARG A 207 6.98 -12.67 14.96
CA ARG A 207 7.49 -13.68 15.90
C ARG A 207 8.25 -13.04 17.06
N LEU A 208 9.33 -12.29 16.75
CA LEU A 208 10.23 -11.70 17.74
C LEU A 208 9.52 -10.69 18.66
N GLY A 209 8.52 -9.98 18.14
CA GLY A 209 7.73 -9.03 18.92
C GLY A 209 6.73 -9.73 19.83
N THR A 210 6.18 -10.88 19.40
CA THR A 210 5.32 -11.70 20.25
C THR A 210 6.12 -12.32 21.40
N GLU A 211 7.32 -12.82 21.10
CA GLU A 211 8.24 -13.40 22.09
C GLU A 211 8.67 -12.34 23.11
N ALA A 212 9.25 -11.21 22.66
CA ALA A 212 9.77 -10.17 23.56
C ALA A 212 8.68 -9.52 24.43
N LEU A 213 7.51 -9.20 23.87
CA LEU A 213 6.43 -8.59 24.66
C LEU A 213 5.80 -9.59 25.65
N ALA A 214 5.84 -10.89 25.36
CA ALA A 214 5.40 -11.92 26.32
C ALA A 214 6.42 -12.16 27.44
N GLU A 215 7.72 -11.97 27.19
CA GLU A 215 8.77 -11.94 28.22
C GLU A 215 8.60 -10.73 29.17
N ASP A 216 8.10 -9.61 28.65
CA ASP A 216 7.74 -8.40 29.43
C ASP A 216 6.33 -8.48 30.09
N ASP A 217 5.78 -9.69 30.30
CA ASP A 217 4.45 -9.97 30.90
C ASP A 217 3.25 -9.25 30.21
N ALA A 218 3.39 -8.81 28.95
CA ALA A 218 2.31 -8.10 28.26
C ALA A 218 1.12 -9.02 27.94
N ALA A 219 -0.09 -8.54 28.25
CA ALA A 219 -1.33 -9.27 27.93
C ALA A 219 -1.48 -9.52 26.40
N PRO A 220 -2.09 -10.63 25.95
CA PRO A 220 -2.23 -10.95 24.53
C PRO A 220 -2.88 -9.85 23.68
N GLU A 221 -3.83 -9.10 24.25
CA GLU A 221 -4.47 -7.95 23.62
C GLU A 221 -3.49 -6.78 23.42
N GLN A 222 -2.58 -6.56 24.38
CA GLN A 222 -1.55 -5.53 24.31
C GLN A 222 -0.49 -5.91 23.27
N ILE A 223 -0.05 -7.18 23.23
CA ILE A 223 0.84 -7.70 22.17
C ILE A 223 0.24 -7.44 20.77
N LYS A 224 -1.04 -7.76 20.56
CA LYS A 224 -1.73 -7.50 19.29
C LYS A 224 -1.85 -6.00 18.96
N SER A 225 -2.02 -5.14 19.97
CA SER A 225 -2.07 -3.68 19.79
C SER A 225 -0.72 -3.12 19.33
N GLU A 226 0.38 -3.54 19.94
CA GLU A 226 1.73 -3.10 19.59
C GLU A 226 2.20 -3.65 18.23
N LEU A 227 1.82 -4.88 17.87
CA LEU A 227 2.19 -5.49 16.57
C LEU A 227 1.25 -5.11 15.41
N ALA A 228 0.19 -4.34 15.66
CA ALA A 228 -0.72 -3.85 14.62
C ALA A 228 -0.03 -3.12 13.44
N PRO A 229 1.04 -2.31 13.62
CA PRO A 229 1.79 -1.71 12.51
C PRO A 229 2.50 -2.76 11.63
N VAL A 230 3.02 -3.83 12.23
CA VAL A 230 3.72 -4.92 11.53
C VAL A 230 2.74 -5.67 10.63
N ALA A 231 1.60 -6.09 11.18
CA ALA A 231 0.54 -6.75 10.44
C ALA A 231 -0.08 -5.83 9.35
N ALA A 232 -0.25 -4.53 9.63
CA ALA A 232 -0.70 -3.55 8.65
C ALA A 232 0.29 -3.40 7.47
N GLN A 233 1.59 -3.46 7.74
CA GLN A 233 2.64 -3.39 6.72
C GLN A 233 2.72 -4.70 5.93
N ARG A 234 2.55 -5.85 6.59
CA ARG A 234 2.50 -7.19 5.95
C ARG A 234 1.33 -7.31 4.98
N ALA A 235 0.16 -6.77 5.33
CA ALA A 235 -0.98 -6.68 4.42
C ALA A 235 -0.63 -5.93 3.10
N VAL A 236 0.15 -4.84 3.16
CA VAL A 236 0.58 -4.11 1.95
C VAL A 236 1.57 -4.92 1.11
N VAL A 237 2.48 -5.67 1.74
CA VAL A 237 3.44 -6.53 1.04
C VAL A 237 2.73 -7.66 0.30
N LEU A 238 1.84 -8.40 0.98
CA LEU A 238 1.01 -9.46 0.40
C LEU A 238 0.16 -8.92 -0.76
N ALA A 239 -0.46 -7.74 -0.58
CA ALA A 239 -1.22 -7.06 -1.62
C ALA A 239 -0.36 -6.78 -2.86
N ARG A 240 0.88 -6.29 -2.69
CA ARG A 240 1.80 -6.02 -3.82
C ARG A 240 2.20 -7.32 -4.54
N ARG A 241 2.47 -8.41 -3.81
CA ARG A 241 2.74 -9.74 -4.38
C ARG A 241 1.54 -10.34 -5.12
N GLY A 242 0.33 -9.84 -4.89
CA GLY A 242 -0.90 -10.31 -5.50
C GLY A 242 -1.67 -11.34 -4.68
N ASP A 243 -1.19 -11.69 -3.48
CA ASP A 243 -1.97 -12.45 -2.51
C ASP A 243 -2.98 -11.52 -1.81
N VAL A 244 -4.17 -11.43 -2.40
CA VAL A 244 -5.26 -10.63 -1.85
C VAL A 244 -5.86 -11.28 -0.59
N ALA A 245 -5.85 -12.61 -0.50
CA ALA A 245 -6.46 -13.32 0.62
C ALA A 245 -5.63 -13.15 1.91
N GLY A 246 -4.32 -13.42 1.83
CA GLY A 246 -3.40 -13.17 2.95
C GLY A 246 -3.33 -11.69 3.32
N ALA A 247 -3.48 -10.77 2.36
CA ALA A 247 -3.53 -9.35 2.64
C ALA A 247 -4.81 -8.91 3.39
N GLU A 248 -5.96 -9.51 3.07
CA GLU A 248 -7.22 -9.30 3.82
C GLU A 248 -7.14 -9.88 5.24
N GLU A 249 -6.51 -11.04 5.41
CA GLU A 249 -6.26 -11.68 6.71
C GLU A 249 -5.33 -10.84 7.61
N ALA A 250 -4.15 -10.43 7.09
CA ALA A 250 -3.20 -9.59 7.83
C ALA A 250 -3.81 -8.23 8.20
N LEU A 251 -4.63 -7.64 7.32
CA LEU A 251 -5.35 -6.40 7.64
C LEU A 251 -6.44 -6.61 8.70
N ALA A 252 -7.10 -7.77 8.72
CA ALA A 252 -8.08 -8.11 9.75
C ALA A 252 -7.40 -8.26 11.11
N ALA A 253 -6.30 -9.02 11.19
CA ALA A 253 -5.49 -9.17 12.41
C ALA A 253 -5.01 -7.80 12.95
N ALA A 254 -4.53 -6.92 12.07
CA ALA A 254 -4.11 -5.57 12.45
C ALA A 254 -5.26 -4.69 12.98
N LYS A 255 -6.50 -4.90 12.51
CA LYS A 255 -7.70 -4.24 13.04
C LYS A 255 -8.17 -4.86 14.37
N GLU A 256 -8.04 -6.18 14.53
CA GLU A 256 -8.37 -6.89 15.77
C GLU A 256 -7.44 -6.52 16.93
N GLY A 257 -6.19 -6.13 16.65
CA GLY A 257 -5.28 -5.59 17.66
C GLY A 257 -5.77 -4.30 18.33
N GLY A 258 -6.79 -3.63 17.80
CA GLY A 258 -7.50 -2.56 18.51
C GLY A 258 -6.65 -1.32 18.83
N SER A 259 -5.53 -1.13 18.11
CA SER A 259 -4.59 -0.03 18.36
C SER A 259 -5.29 1.33 18.39
N LYS A 260 -5.01 2.10 19.44
CA LYS A 260 -5.57 3.44 19.67
C LYS A 260 -4.79 4.54 18.93
N ASP A 261 -3.70 4.19 18.26
CA ASP A 261 -2.84 5.14 17.57
C ASP A 261 -3.52 5.69 16.30
N GLU A 262 -3.67 7.01 16.23
CA GLU A 262 -4.39 7.65 15.13
C GLU A 262 -3.72 7.46 13.75
N ALA A 263 -2.38 7.31 13.71
CA ALA A 263 -1.66 7.10 12.46
C ALA A 263 -1.83 5.66 11.97
N VAL A 264 -1.76 4.68 12.87
CA VAL A 264 -2.07 3.27 12.58
C VAL A 264 -3.50 3.14 12.07
N LEU A 265 -4.48 3.76 12.74
CA LEU A 265 -5.88 3.76 12.31
C LEU A 265 -6.08 4.39 10.90
N ALA A 266 -5.36 5.47 10.59
CA ALA A 266 -5.40 6.09 9.25
C ALA A 266 -4.80 5.19 8.16
N VAL A 267 -3.68 4.51 8.45
CA VAL A 267 -3.06 3.53 7.56
C VAL A 267 -3.98 2.33 7.35
N LEU A 268 -4.57 1.77 8.40
CA LEU A 268 -5.53 0.66 8.32
C LEU A 268 -6.76 1.00 7.48
N ALA A 269 -7.31 2.21 7.62
CA ALA A 269 -8.44 2.67 6.80
C ALA A 269 -8.05 2.85 5.33
N ALA A 270 -6.88 3.42 5.03
CA ALA A 270 -6.38 3.58 3.68
C ALA A 270 -6.07 2.22 3.01
N ASN A 271 -5.44 1.30 3.72
CA ASN A 271 -5.14 -0.06 3.25
C ASN A 271 -6.43 -0.85 2.99
N ALA A 272 -7.45 -0.73 3.86
CA ALA A 272 -8.76 -1.34 3.65
C ALA A 272 -9.44 -0.85 2.37
N ALA A 273 -9.37 0.46 2.09
CA ALA A 273 -9.93 1.04 0.87
C ALA A 273 -9.18 0.54 -0.38
N ALA A 274 -7.85 0.53 -0.34
CA ALA A 274 -7.00 0.05 -1.45
C ALA A 274 -7.19 -1.45 -1.74
N LEU A 275 -7.26 -2.29 -0.70
CA LEU A 275 -7.49 -3.73 -0.85
C LEU A 275 -8.89 -4.03 -1.40
N THR A 276 -9.93 -3.39 -0.85
CA THR A 276 -11.31 -3.57 -1.35
C THR A 276 -11.43 -3.17 -2.82
N ALA A 277 -10.78 -2.07 -3.22
CA ALA A 277 -10.70 -1.63 -4.61
C ALA A 277 -9.98 -2.63 -5.54
N ARG A 278 -8.96 -3.32 -5.03
CA ARG A 278 -8.21 -4.35 -5.77
C ARG A 278 -8.98 -5.67 -5.89
N ALA A 279 -9.69 -6.08 -4.84
CA ALA A 279 -10.52 -7.28 -4.81
C ALA A 279 -11.79 -7.15 -5.68
N GLN A 280 -12.33 -5.94 -5.84
CA GLN A 280 -13.49 -5.64 -6.67
C GLN A 280 -13.12 -4.70 -7.84
N PRO A 281 -12.39 -5.21 -8.85
CA PRO A 281 -11.90 -4.38 -9.95
C PRO A 281 -13.05 -3.81 -10.79
N GLY A 282 -13.30 -2.51 -10.62
CA GLY A 282 -14.29 -1.74 -11.36
C GLY A 282 -14.30 -0.28 -10.93
N ASP A 283 -14.88 0.60 -11.75
CA ASP A 283 -14.89 2.05 -11.50
C ASP A 283 -15.64 2.48 -10.22
N ARG A 284 -16.45 1.59 -9.62
CA ARG A 284 -17.36 1.89 -8.51
C ARG A 284 -17.47 0.73 -7.54
N LEU A 285 -17.31 1.03 -6.26
CA LEU A 285 -17.63 0.11 -5.17
C LEU A 285 -19.15 0.13 -4.85
N PRO A 286 -19.71 -0.97 -4.30
CA PRO A 286 -21.08 -0.97 -3.80
C PRO A 286 -21.28 0.12 -2.74
N GLY A 287 -22.35 0.93 -2.85
CA GLY A 287 -22.53 2.13 -2.03
C GLY A 287 -22.51 1.90 -0.51
N LYS A 288 -22.91 0.71 -0.03
CA LYS A 288 -22.77 0.33 1.39
C LYS A 288 -21.31 0.15 1.80
N THR A 289 -20.54 -0.60 1.01
CA THR A 289 -19.10 -0.85 1.23
C THR A 289 -18.32 0.46 1.13
N ALA A 290 -18.57 1.24 0.09
CA ALA A 290 -17.92 2.52 -0.15
C ALA A 290 -18.23 3.53 0.98
N GLY A 291 -19.49 3.59 1.44
CA GLY A 291 -19.89 4.41 2.57
C GLY A 291 -19.28 3.99 3.91
N LYS A 292 -19.13 2.67 4.16
CA LYS A 292 -18.41 2.15 5.34
C LYS A 292 -16.95 2.59 5.33
N LEU A 293 -16.22 2.30 4.24
CA LEU A 293 -14.81 2.65 4.09
C LEU A 293 -14.56 4.15 4.20
N LEU A 294 -15.45 4.97 3.62
CA LEU A 294 -15.34 6.42 3.71
C LEU A 294 -15.59 6.92 5.13
N GLY A 295 -16.53 6.30 5.86
CA GLY A 295 -16.75 6.59 7.28
C GLY A 295 -15.56 6.21 8.18
N GLU A 296 -14.91 5.07 7.91
CA GLU A 296 -13.66 4.67 8.60
C GLU A 296 -12.54 5.70 8.34
N LEU A 297 -12.38 6.13 7.09
CA LEU A 297 -11.32 7.08 6.70
C LEU A 297 -11.61 8.51 7.19
N ASP A 298 -12.85 8.99 7.13
CA ASP A 298 -13.29 10.27 7.70
C ASP A 298 -13.12 10.30 9.24
N ALA A 299 -13.30 9.17 9.92
CA ALA A 299 -13.07 9.06 11.37
C ALA A 299 -11.57 9.11 11.73
N ALA A 300 -10.73 8.44 10.93
CA ALA A 300 -9.29 8.40 11.14
C ALA A 300 -8.62 9.75 10.83
N LEU A 301 -8.89 10.31 9.65
CA LEU A 301 -8.30 11.57 9.19
C LEU A 301 -8.91 12.80 9.90
N GLY A 302 -10.19 12.74 10.28
CA GLY A 302 -10.97 13.87 10.82
C GLY A 302 -12.10 14.25 9.86
N ARG A 303 -13.22 14.77 10.40
CA ARG A 303 -14.41 15.07 9.60
C ARG A 303 -14.09 16.03 8.45
N MET A 304 -14.29 15.57 7.21
CA MET A 304 -14.26 16.44 6.02
C MET A 304 -15.37 17.50 6.08
N GLN A 305 -15.00 18.71 6.50
CA GLN A 305 -15.84 19.91 6.38
C GLN A 305 -15.39 20.74 5.18
N GLY A 306 -15.98 20.48 4.02
CA GLY A 306 -15.76 21.28 2.81
C GLY A 306 -14.40 20.99 2.14
N SER A 307 -13.65 22.06 1.84
CA SER A 307 -12.46 22.04 0.99
C SER A 307 -11.12 22.12 1.73
N ASP A 308 -11.14 22.23 3.06
CA ASP A 308 -9.91 22.34 3.86
C ASP A 308 -9.31 20.96 4.18
N MET A 309 -8.01 20.90 4.49
CA MET A 309 -7.34 19.62 4.71
C MET A 309 -7.80 18.99 6.02
N ALA A 310 -8.70 18.02 5.90
CA ALA A 310 -9.25 17.24 7.01
C ALA A 310 -8.26 16.17 7.49
N ILE A 311 -7.04 16.57 7.85
CA ILE A 311 -6.08 15.75 8.61
C ILE A 311 -5.99 16.36 10.00
N LYS A 312 -6.26 15.56 11.05
CA LYS A 312 -6.10 15.95 12.45
C LYS A 312 -4.71 16.55 12.70
N ARG A 313 -4.64 17.59 13.54
CA ARG A 313 -3.37 18.26 13.86
C ARG A 313 -2.30 17.30 14.40
N SER A 314 -2.70 16.36 15.24
CA SER A 314 -1.89 15.24 15.75
C SER A 314 -1.21 14.42 14.65
N LEU A 315 -1.88 14.22 13.50
CA LEU A 315 -1.34 13.53 12.33
C LEU A 315 -0.49 14.46 11.45
N VAL A 316 -0.82 15.76 11.37
CA VAL A 316 -0.05 16.75 10.60
C VAL A 316 1.40 16.86 11.11
N ASP A 317 1.60 16.77 12.42
CA ASP A 317 2.90 16.88 13.09
C ASP A 317 3.65 15.53 13.21
N ARG A 318 3.03 14.42 12.82
CA ARG A 318 3.60 13.05 12.87
C ARG A 318 3.90 12.43 11.51
N LEU A 319 3.16 12.82 10.48
CA LEU A 319 3.27 12.25 9.14
C LEU A 319 4.07 13.18 8.22
N SER A 320 4.98 12.59 7.46
CA SER A 320 5.73 13.27 6.43
C SER A 320 4.82 13.90 5.36
N ARG A 321 5.41 14.76 4.53
CA ARG A 321 4.72 15.40 3.40
C ARG A 321 4.18 14.37 2.40
N THR A 322 4.93 13.29 2.17
CA THR A 322 4.60 12.20 1.23
C THR A 322 3.50 11.30 1.79
N GLU A 323 3.58 10.89 3.07
CA GLU A 323 2.54 10.06 3.71
C GLU A 323 1.18 10.78 3.75
N ARG A 324 1.17 12.08 4.10
CA ARG A 324 -0.06 12.90 4.04
C ARG A 324 -0.64 12.99 2.63
N ALA A 325 0.22 13.15 1.62
CA ALA A 325 -0.21 13.16 0.23
C ALA A 325 -0.80 11.80 -0.21
N SER A 326 -0.20 10.68 0.22
CA SER A 326 -0.70 9.33 -0.05
C SER A 326 -2.06 9.05 0.62
N LEU A 327 -2.25 9.43 1.90
CA LEU A 327 -3.54 9.29 2.59
C LEU A 327 -4.65 10.09 1.91
N LEU A 328 -4.37 11.33 1.51
CA LEU A 328 -5.32 12.18 0.79
C LEU A 328 -5.61 11.65 -0.63
N ALA A 329 -4.63 11.06 -1.30
CA ALA A 329 -4.81 10.39 -2.59
C ALA A 329 -5.71 9.14 -2.46
N SER A 330 -5.54 8.34 -1.40
CA SER A 330 -6.43 7.21 -1.08
C SER A 330 -7.86 7.67 -0.80
N CYS A 331 -8.05 8.74 -0.02
CA CYS A 331 -9.36 9.34 0.21
C CYS A 331 -10.01 9.82 -1.11
N ALA A 332 -9.27 10.55 -1.94
CA ALA A 332 -9.77 11.03 -3.22
C ALA A 332 -10.12 9.88 -4.19
N THR A 333 -9.35 8.79 -4.19
CA THR A 333 -9.62 7.59 -4.98
C THR A 333 -10.91 6.91 -4.53
N LEU A 334 -11.13 6.78 -3.22
CA LEU A 334 -12.37 6.25 -2.66
C LEU A 334 -13.57 7.15 -2.97
N LEU A 335 -13.41 8.48 -2.91
CA LEU A 335 -14.44 9.44 -3.33
C LEU A 335 -14.79 9.30 -4.81
N MET A 336 -13.82 9.03 -5.70
CA MET A 336 -14.10 8.73 -7.11
C MET A 336 -14.96 7.46 -7.26
N GLN A 337 -14.63 6.39 -6.53
CA GLN A 337 -15.39 5.13 -6.53
C GLN A 337 -16.82 5.31 -5.95
N CYS A 338 -16.99 6.24 -5.01
CA CYS A 338 -18.30 6.70 -4.51
C CYS A 338 -19.09 7.56 -5.51
N SER A 339 -18.60 7.77 -6.75
CA SER A 339 -19.14 8.74 -7.72
C SER A 339 -19.11 10.21 -7.24
N ARG A 340 -18.29 10.54 -6.25
CA ARG A 340 -18.07 11.89 -5.69
C ARG A 340 -16.84 12.58 -6.31
N SER A 341 -16.68 12.47 -7.64
CA SER A 341 -15.52 13.01 -8.38
C SER A 341 -15.42 14.55 -8.42
N LYS A 342 -16.39 15.28 -7.85
CA LYS A 342 -16.29 16.72 -7.58
C LYS A 342 -15.49 16.95 -6.30
N ASP A 343 -15.90 16.31 -5.22
CA ASP A 343 -15.27 16.36 -3.90
C ASP A 343 -13.83 15.85 -3.96
N ALA A 344 -13.58 14.74 -4.65
CA ALA A 344 -12.24 14.22 -4.91
C ALA A 344 -11.34 15.26 -5.63
N ALA A 345 -11.90 16.01 -6.59
CA ALA A 345 -11.15 17.02 -7.32
C ALA A 345 -10.88 18.29 -6.50
N ALA A 346 -11.80 18.67 -5.59
CA ALA A 346 -11.57 19.75 -4.64
C ALA A 346 -10.47 19.36 -3.63
N LEU A 347 -10.58 18.17 -3.04
CA LEU A 347 -9.61 17.63 -2.07
C LEU A 347 -8.20 17.60 -2.65
N VAL A 348 -8.03 17.01 -3.84
CA VAL A 348 -6.72 16.89 -4.50
C VAL A 348 -6.17 18.25 -4.94
N LEU A 349 -7.03 19.23 -5.27
CA LEU A 349 -6.59 20.58 -5.59
C LEU A 349 -6.00 21.27 -4.35
N THR A 350 -6.76 21.35 -3.24
CA THR A 350 -6.26 21.94 -1.97
C THR A 350 -5.02 21.21 -1.47
N ALA A 351 -5.00 19.88 -1.56
CA ALA A 351 -3.84 19.08 -1.17
C ALA A 351 -2.60 19.39 -2.04
N SER A 352 -2.78 19.55 -3.36
CA SER A 352 -1.68 19.92 -4.27
C SER A 352 -1.15 21.34 -4.01
N GLU A 353 -2.00 22.27 -3.57
CA GLU A 353 -1.60 23.64 -3.23
C GLU A 353 -0.77 23.69 -1.94
N LYS A 354 -1.16 22.92 -0.91
CA LYS A 354 -0.49 22.89 0.40
C LYS A 354 0.70 21.94 0.47
N LEU A 355 0.67 20.81 -0.26
CA LEU A 355 1.71 19.78 -0.26
C LEU A 355 2.53 19.76 -1.56
N GLY A 356 2.24 20.62 -2.55
CA GLY A 356 2.98 20.71 -3.80
C GLY A 356 2.86 19.49 -4.72
N ALA A 357 3.77 19.37 -5.68
CA ALA A 357 3.79 18.30 -6.68
C ALA A 357 4.38 16.99 -6.13
N VAL A 358 3.52 16.12 -5.60
CA VAL A 358 3.84 14.76 -5.10
C VAL A 358 3.15 13.70 -6.00
N PRO A 359 3.79 12.55 -6.32
CA PRO A 359 3.24 11.54 -7.23
C PRO A 359 1.80 11.11 -6.96
N ALA A 360 1.49 10.69 -5.73
CA ALA A 360 0.16 10.19 -5.36
C ALA A 360 -0.98 11.17 -5.71
N LEU A 361 -0.80 12.47 -5.42
CA LEU A 361 -1.76 13.51 -5.77
C LEU A 361 -1.79 13.79 -7.28
N GLY A 362 -0.62 13.76 -7.94
CA GLY A 362 -0.50 13.91 -9.39
C GLY A 362 -1.24 12.83 -10.17
N LEU A 363 -1.10 11.56 -9.77
CA LEU A 363 -1.77 10.40 -10.35
C LEU A 363 -3.30 10.52 -10.24
N VAL A 364 -3.84 10.80 -9.05
CA VAL A 364 -5.29 10.96 -8.86
C VAL A 364 -5.83 12.16 -9.62
N ARG A 365 -5.10 13.29 -9.64
CA ARG A 365 -5.48 14.48 -10.43
C ARG A 365 -5.48 14.19 -11.93
N ALA A 366 -4.51 13.41 -12.42
CA ALA A 366 -4.46 12.97 -13.82
C ALA A 366 -5.62 12.03 -14.16
N ALA A 367 -5.97 11.09 -13.29
CA ALA A 367 -7.12 10.20 -13.45
C ALA A 367 -8.45 10.98 -13.53
N LEU A 368 -8.66 11.96 -12.62
CA LEU A 368 -9.82 12.86 -12.64
C LEU A 368 -9.92 13.70 -13.93
N LEU A 369 -8.80 14.17 -14.46
CA LEU A 369 -8.75 14.89 -15.74
C LEU A 369 -8.98 13.95 -16.93
N GLY A 370 -8.50 12.71 -16.85
CA GLY A 370 -8.75 11.63 -17.81
C GLY A 370 -10.23 11.26 -17.90
N GLN A 371 -10.91 11.09 -16.77
CA GLN A 371 -12.37 10.86 -16.70
C GLN A 371 -13.17 12.00 -17.34
N ARG A 372 -12.67 13.23 -17.29
CA ARG A 372 -13.27 14.43 -17.90
C ARG A 372 -12.88 14.63 -19.38
N GLY A 373 -12.19 13.68 -20.00
CA GLY A 373 -11.78 13.76 -21.41
C GLY A 373 -10.68 14.79 -21.68
N ARG A 374 -9.85 15.14 -20.69
CA ARG A 374 -8.79 16.17 -20.81
C ARG A 374 -7.37 15.59 -20.70
N PRO A 375 -6.94 14.67 -21.60
CA PRO A 375 -5.64 13.98 -21.48
C PRO A 375 -4.44 14.94 -21.53
N GLY A 376 -4.48 15.98 -22.37
CA GLY A 376 -3.43 17.02 -22.41
C GLY A 376 -3.41 17.96 -21.18
N ALA A 377 -4.41 17.91 -20.30
CA ALA A 377 -4.32 18.52 -18.98
C ALA A 377 -3.74 17.54 -17.94
N ALA A 378 -4.10 16.26 -18.04
CA ALA A 378 -3.55 15.20 -17.21
C ALA A 378 -2.03 15.03 -17.42
N GLU A 379 -1.56 15.00 -18.67
CA GLU A 379 -0.13 14.92 -18.99
C GLU A 379 0.65 16.10 -18.42
N ARG A 380 0.12 17.33 -18.51
CA ARG A 380 0.78 18.53 -17.93
C ARG A 380 0.93 18.45 -16.42
N VAL A 381 -0.06 17.89 -15.71
CA VAL A 381 0.03 17.67 -14.26
C VAL A 381 1.14 16.69 -13.93
N LEU A 382 1.18 15.54 -14.63
CA LEU A 382 2.21 14.52 -14.39
C LEU A 382 3.61 15.00 -14.80
N ARG A 383 3.75 15.78 -15.88
CA ARG A 383 5.02 16.41 -16.24
C ARG A 383 5.54 17.33 -15.14
N GLY A 384 4.65 18.07 -14.46
CA GLY A 384 5.02 18.88 -13.29
C GLY A 384 5.58 18.05 -12.13
N VAL A 385 5.16 16.79 -11.97
CA VAL A 385 5.74 15.84 -11.00
C VAL A 385 7.09 15.30 -11.48
N CYS A 386 7.27 15.01 -12.78
CA CYS A 386 8.59 14.69 -13.32
C CYS A 386 9.59 15.83 -13.11
N GLN A 387 9.13 17.08 -13.29
CA GLN A 387 9.94 18.29 -13.11
C GLN A 387 10.28 18.59 -11.63
N SER A 388 9.54 18.05 -10.65
CA SER A 388 9.92 18.17 -9.23
C SER A 388 10.96 17.13 -8.79
N GLY A 389 11.39 16.23 -9.69
CA GLY A 389 12.33 15.16 -9.39
C GLY A 389 11.76 14.03 -8.53
N GLN A 390 10.46 14.05 -8.21
CA GLN A 390 9.81 13.07 -7.33
C GLN A 390 9.05 11.97 -8.08
N ALA A 391 9.04 11.96 -9.41
CA ALA A 391 8.25 11.01 -10.20
C ALA A 391 8.74 9.55 -10.09
N ASP A 392 7.86 8.69 -9.60
CA ASP A 392 7.99 7.23 -9.63
C ASP A 392 7.69 6.65 -11.02
N ALA A 393 7.88 5.32 -11.15
CA ALA A 393 7.59 4.57 -12.37
C ALA A 393 6.13 4.76 -12.85
N ASP A 394 5.16 4.78 -11.94
CA ASP A 394 3.73 4.89 -12.28
C ASP A 394 3.40 6.24 -12.94
N VAL A 395 4.02 7.34 -12.47
CA VAL A 395 3.90 8.66 -13.11
C VAL A 395 4.43 8.62 -14.55
N TRP A 396 5.60 8.03 -14.79
CA TRP A 396 6.18 7.92 -16.13
C TRP A 396 5.36 7.03 -17.07
N LEU A 397 4.93 5.86 -16.60
CA LEU A 397 4.09 4.95 -17.38
C LEU A 397 2.72 5.58 -17.71
N LEU A 398 2.07 6.27 -16.76
CA LEU A 398 0.79 6.94 -17.00
C LEU A 398 0.95 8.11 -17.99
N ARG A 399 2.07 8.85 -17.98
CA ARG A 399 2.38 9.83 -19.02
C ARG A 399 2.47 9.18 -20.40
N ALA A 400 3.21 8.07 -20.53
CA ALA A 400 3.32 7.34 -21.79
C ALA A 400 1.94 6.86 -22.29
N GLN A 401 1.11 6.27 -21.42
CA GLN A 401 -0.24 5.84 -21.76
C GLN A 401 -1.14 7.00 -22.21
N LEU A 402 -1.09 8.16 -21.53
CA LEU A 402 -1.85 9.35 -21.90
C LEU A 402 -1.37 9.97 -23.22
N ALA A 403 -0.07 9.86 -23.54
CA ALA A 403 0.50 10.31 -24.80
C ALA A 403 0.08 9.39 -25.96
N LEU A 404 0.13 8.06 -25.78
CA LEU A 404 -0.38 7.08 -26.75
C LEU A 404 -1.88 7.23 -26.99
N LYS A 405 -2.67 7.52 -25.95
CA LYS A 405 -4.12 7.77 -26.05
C LYS A 405 -4.47 9.05 -26.82
N GLN A 406 -3.59 10.05 -26.82
CA GLN A 406 -3.71 11.23 -27.69
C GLN A 406 -3.32 10.92 -29.14
N GLY A 407 -2.39 9.98 -29.34
CA GLY A 407 -2.06 9.43 -30.65
C GLY A 407 -1.24 10.37 -31.55
N GLY A 408 -1.33 10.14 -32.86
CA GLY A 408 -0.56 10.86 -33.87
C GLY A 408 0.96 10.56 -33.81
N LYS A 409 1.77 11.43 -34.44
CA LYS A 409 3.23 11.36 -34.36
C LYS A 409 3.77 11.94 -33.05
N ALA A 410 3.21 13.08 -32.61
CA ALA A 410 3.63 13.77 -31.39
C ALA A 410 3.37 12.94 -30.12
N GLY A 411 2.19 12.32 -29.98
CA GLY A 411 1.86 11.47 -28.83
C GLY A 411 2.75 10.23 -28.75
N ARG A 412 3.11 9.62 -29.89
CA ARG A 412 4.09 8.53 -29.92
C ARG A 412 5.50 8.97 -29.54
N ALA A 413 5.98 10.11 -30.06
CA ALA A 413 7.29 10.64 -29.71
C ALA A 413 7.41 10.95 -28.21
N LEU A 414 6.38 11.56 -27.61
CA LEU A 414 6.32 11.80 -26.16
C LEU A 414 6.22 10.49 -25.36
N ALA A 415 5.52 9.48 -25.86
CA ALA A 415 5.49 8.17 -25.21
C ALA A 415 6.86 7.48 -25.20
N LEU A 416 7.64 7.59 -26.27
CA LEU A 416 9.02 7.09 -26.32
C LEU A 416 9.90 7.80 -25.29
N GLU A 417 9.84 9.14 -25.24
CA GLU A 417 10.54 9.94 -24.22
C GLU A 417 10.15 9.53 -22.79
N CYS A 418 8.86 9.30 -22.52
CA CYS A 418 8.39 8.90 -21.18
C CYS A 418 8.82 7.49 -20.78
N LEU A 419 8.92 6.55 -21.74
CA LEU A 419 9.38 5.19 -21.49
C LEU A 419 10.91 5.14 -21.33
N GLU A 420 11.66 5.96 -22.08
CA GLU A 420 13.12 6.12 -21.96
C GLU A 420 13.55 6.80 -20.65
N GLY A 421 12.73 7.71 -20.12
CA GLY A 421 12.97 8.43 -18.86
C GLY A 421 12.45 7.73 -17.60
N ALA A 422 11.77 6.59 -17.71
CA ALA A 422 11.24 5.87 -16.56
C ALA A 422 12.37 5.22 -15.73
N PRO A 423 12.31 5.22 -14.38
CA PRO A 423 13.28 4.51 -13.53
C PRO A 423 13.41 3.02 -13.86
N ILE A 424 12.35 2.43 -14.41
CA ILE A 424 12.26 1.02 -14.83
C ILE A 424 12.37 0.86 -16.35
N ALA A 425 13.04 1.77 -17.06
CA ALA A 425 13.20 1.71 -18.52
C ALA A 425 13.88 0.41 -19.02
N SER A 426 14.64 -0.27 -18.16
CA SER A 426 15.30 -1.55 -18.43
C SER A 426 14.38 -2.78 -18.34
N GLU A 427 13.21 -2.66 -17.71
CA GLU A 427 12.32 -3.80 -17.47
C GLU A 427 11.79 -4.41 -18.78
N PRO A 428 11.79 -5.75 -18.94
CA PRO A 428 11.41 -6.40 -20.20
C PRO A 428 10.06 -5.96 -20.77
N ALA A 429 9.07 -5.68 -19.90
CA ALA A 429 7.74 -5.21 -20.30
C ALA A 429 7.74 -3.75 -20.80
N VAL A 430 8.57 -2.88 -20.19
CA VAL A 430 8.73 -1.48 -20.58
C VAL A 430 9.48 -1.41 -21.90
N VAL A 431 10.58 -2.17 -22.03
CA VAL A 431 11.32 -2.37 -23.28
C VAL A 431 10.39 -2.88 -24.38
N ALA A 432 9.62 -3.95 -24.15
CA ALA A 432 8.69 -4.48 -25.15
C ALA A 432 7.64 -3.47 -25.61
N THR A 433 7.10 -2.67 -24.69
CA THR A 433 6.15 -1.59 -25.01
C THR A 433 6.82 -0.49 -25.84
N TRP A 434 8.01 -0.04 -25.44
CA TRP A 434 8.80 0.96 -26.15
C TRP A 434 9.17 0.51 -27.56
N LEU A 435 9.63 -0.73 -27.73
CA LEU A 435 9.90 -1.35 -29.03
C LEU A 435 8.67 -1.37 -29.94
N GLN A 436 7.48 -1.63 -29.39
CA GLN A 436 6.23 -1.61 -30.15
C GLN A 436 5.86 -0.19 -30.59
N VAL A 437 5.90 0.78 -29.69
CA VAL A 437 5.63 2.19 -30.02
C VAL A 437 6.60 2.69 -31.09
N LEU A 438 7.88 2.36 -30.97
CA LEU A 438 8.92 2.82 -31.91
C LEU A 438 8.69 2.31 -33.33
N ARG A 439 8.27 1.04 -33.48
CA ARG A 439 7.90 0.43 -34.78
C ARG A 439 6.74 1.15 -35.47
N GLU A 440 5.84 1.77 -34.70
CA GLU A 440 4.70 2.54 -35.22
C GLU A 440 4.98 4.04 -35.38
N ALA A 441 6.05 4.55 -34.76
CA ALA A 441 6.31 5.98 -34.62
C ALA A 441 7.34 6.53 -35.60
N GLU A 442 8.44 5.78 -35.81
CA GLU A 442 9.65 6.30 -36.43
C GLU A 442 10.06 5.53 -37.68
N ASP A 443 10.69 6.26 -38.60
CA ASP A 443 11.33 5.71 -39.78
C ASP A 443 12.62 4.94 -39.40
N GLY A 444 13.00 3.97 -40.23
CA GLY A 444 14.07 3.00 -39.95
C GLY A 444 15.35 3.59 -39.34
N PRO A 445 15.93 4.67 -39.90
CA PRO A 445 17.16 5.26 -39.39
C PRO A 445 17.04 5.88 -37.98
N ARG A 446 15.94 6.60 -37.70
CA ARG A 446 15.73 7.24 -36.38
C ARG A 446 15.46 6.20 -35.30
N ALA A 447 14.66 5.18 -35.66
CA ALA A 447 14.43 4.03 -34.79
C ALA A 447 15.75 3.34 -34.44
N ALA A 448 16.64 3.11 -35.42
CA ALA A 448 17.95 2.50 -35.19
C ALA A 448 18.84 3.34 -34.25
N GLU A 449 18.84 4.67 -34.40
CA GLU A 449 19.59 5.56 -33.51
C GLU A 449 19.09 5.49 -32.06
N ARG A 450 17.78 5.64 -31.82
CA ARG A 450 17.19 5.49 -30.47
C ARG A 450 17.47 4.10 -29.88
N LEU A 451 17.31 3.05 -30.69
CA LEU A 451 17.57 1.66 -30.31
C LEU A 451 19.01 1.45 -29.84
N SER A 452 20.00 2.05 -30.50
CA SER A 452 21.40 1.93 -30.08
C SER A 452 21.65 2.47 -28.66
N ARG A 453 21.02 3.59 -28.30
CA ARG A 453 21.19 4.26 -27.00
C ARG A 453 20.56 3.48 -25.84
N VAL A 454 19.41 2.83 -26.10
CA VAL A 454 18.71 2.03 -25.09
C VAL A 454 19.35 0.65 -24.96
N VAL A 455 19.68 -0.03 -26.07
CA VAL A 455 20.36 -1.35 -26.05
C VAL A 455 21.66 -1.34 -25.24
N ALA A 456 22.41 -0.23 -25.27
CA ALA A 456 23.64 -0.07 -24.50
C ALA A 456 23.45 -0.05 -22.97
N ARG A 457 22.20 0.08 -22.48
CA ARG A 457 21.83 0.12 -21.06
C ARG A 457 21.06 -1.13 -20.60
N LEU A 458 20.90 -2.12 -21.47
CA LEU A 458 20.15 -3.34 -21.20
C LEU A 458 21.08 -4.53 -21.04
N GLU A 459 20.74 -5.40 -20.10
CA GLU A 459 21.39 -6.69 -19.87
C GLU A 459 20.38 -7.84 -20.00
N GLY A 460 20.87 -9.08 -19.99
CA GLY A 460 20.06 -10.29 -20.08
C GLY A 460 19.10 -10.36 -21.28
N ASP A 461 17.95 -11.01 -21.09
CA ASP A 461 16.96 -11.25 -22.14
C ASP A 461 16.37 -9.96 -22.75
N ALA A 462 16.24 -8.91 -21.94
CA ALA A 462 15.80 -7.59 -22.42
C ALA A 462 16.77 -7.03 -23.47
N ALA A 463 18.09 -7.19 -23.24
CA ALA A 463 19.11 -6.81 -24.19
C ALA A 463 19.02 -7.61 -25.50
N VAL A 464 18.77 -8.93 -25.42
CA VAL A 464 18.62 -9.79 -26.61
C VAL A 464 17.41 -9.37 -27.45
N LEU A 465 16.26 -9.13 -26.81
CA LEU A 465 15.05 -8.65 -27.48
C LEU A 465 15.25 -7.27 -28.14
N ALA A 466 15.91 -6.36 -27.44
CA ALA A 466 16.19 -5.01 -27.95
C ALA A 466 17.25 -5.03 -29.07
N ARG A 467 18.32 -5.84 -28.98
CA ARG A 467 19.31 -6.06 -30.05
C ARG A 467 18.66 -6.58 -31.34
N ARG A 468 17.70 -7.51 -31.22
CA ARG A 468 16.92 -8.01 -32.36
C ARG A 468 16.07 -6.93 -33.01
N ALA A 469 15.47 -6.03 -32.21
CA ALA A 469 14.72 -4.90 -32.74
C ALA A 469 15.62 -3.82 -33.35
N LEU A 470 16.78 -3.54 -32.75
CA LEU A 470 17.83 -2.65 -33.27
C LEU A 470 18.30 -3.13 -34.64
N ALA A 471 18.68 -4.40 -34.77
CA ALA A 471 19.04 -4.99 -36.04
C ALA A 471 17.90 -4.85 -37.07
N ALA A 472 16.64 -5.08 -36.68
CA ALA A 472 15.50 -4.93 -37.59
C ALA A 472 15.23 -3.47 -38.01
N ALA A 473 15.67 -2.48 -37.23
CA ALA A 473 15.65 -1.07 -37.62
C ALA A 473 16.86 -0.74 -38.53
N GLN A 474 18.06 -1.19 -38.18
CA GLN A 474 19.28 -1.03 -38.98
C GLN A 474 19.13 -1.62 -40.39
N VAL A 475 18.55 -2.82 -40.54
CA VAL A 475 18.25 -3.40 -41.86
C VAL A 475 17.30 -2.51 -42.67
N ARG A 476 16.22 -2.00 -42.05
CA ARG A 476 15.30 -1.05 -42.70
C ARG A 476 15.95 0.30 -43.03
N ALA A 477 17.02 0.66 -42.32
CA ALA A 477 17.84 1.85 -42.58
C ALA A 477 18.96 1.62 -43.60
N GLY A 478 19.09 0.43 -44.20
CA GLY A 478 20.20 0.07 -45.11
C GLY A 478 21.55 -0.20 -44.41
N GLN A 479 21.57 -0.24 -43.08
CA GLN A 479 22.78 -0.38 -42.25
C GLN A 479 23.10 -1.86 -41.97
N ALA A 480 23.21 -2.68 -43.02
CA ALA A 480 23.31 -4.13 -42.91
C ALA A 480 24.53 -4.62 -42.09
N GLY A 481 25.70 -4.00 -42.28
CA GLY A 481 26.90 -4.28 -41.48
C GLY A 481 26.73 -3.97 -39.98
N ALA A 482 26.00 -2.91 -39.62
CA ALA A 482 25.68 -2.59 -38.23
C ALA A 482 24.65 -3.58 -37.64
N ALA A 483 23.67 -4.02 -38.44
CA ALA A 483 22.73 -5.07 -38.05
C ALA A 483 23.47 -6.40 -37.76
N ARG A 484 24.46 -6.75 -38.60
CA ARG A 484 25.30 -7.93 -38.42
C ARG A 484 26.12 -7.87 -37.13
N ALA A 485 26.77 -6.74 -36.84
CA ALA A 485 27.51 -6.55 -35.58
C ALA A 485 26.58 -6.65 -34.35
N THR A 486 25.41 -6.00 -34.40
CA THR A 486 24.41 -6.02 -33.32
C THR A 486 23.91 -7.44 -33.01
N LEU A 487 23.62 -8.24 -34.05
CA LEU A 487 23.13 -9.61 -33.89
C LEU A 487 24.24 -10.58 -33.45
N ALA A 488 25.47 -10.40 -33.92
CA ALA A 488 26.61 -11.20 -33.47
C ALA A 488 26.88 -10.98 -31.97
N ALA A 489 26.78 -9.73 -31.51
CA ALA A 489 26.89 -9.37 -30.09
C ALA A 489 25.66 -9.77 -29.23
N ALA A 490 24.66 -10.46 -29.80
CA ALA A 490 23.50 -11.02 -29.08
C ALA A 490 23.60 -12.54 -28.89
N GLY A 491 24.83 -13.08 -28.95
CA GLY A 491 25.26 -14.48 -28.82
C GLY A 491 24.24 -15.51 -28.32
N GLY A 492 24.00 -16.55 -29.11
CA GLY A 492 23.26 -17.76 -28.71
C GLY A 492 21.76 -17.77 -29.02
N ASP A 493 21.09 -16.61 -29.20
CA ASP A 493 19.67 -16.59 -29.58
C ASP A 493 19.47 -17.14 -31.02
N ALA A 494 18.65 -18.19 -31.14
CA ALA A 494 18.37 -18.86 -32.41
C ALA A 494 17.71 -17.96 -33.48
N ARG A 495 16.93 -16.95 -33.05
CA ARG A 495 16.28 -15.98 -33.94
C ARG A 495 17.26 -14.89 -34.38
N CYS A 496 18.26 -14.52 -33.57
CA CYS A 496 19.43 -13.74 -33.99
C CYS A 496 20.22 -14.47 -35.06
N ALA A 497 20.53 -15.76 -34.85
CA ALA A 497 21.25 -16.59 -35.81
C ALA A 497 20.51 -16.71 -37.16
N ALA A 498 19.20 -16.96 -37.13
CA ALA A 498 18.37 -16.99 -38.34
C ALA A 498 18.31 -15.63 -39.08
N MET A 499 18.40 -14.52 -38.35
CA MET A 499 18.40 -13.17 -38.91
C MET A 499 19.77 -12.77 -39.50
N LEU A 500 20.87 -13.20 -38.88
CA LEU A 500 22.23 -13.13 -39.43
C LEU A 500 22.35 -13.90 -40.75
N ALA A 501 21.82 -15.14 -40.78
CA ALA A 501 21.81 -15.97 -41.97
C ALA A 501 21.04 -15.31 -43.14
N ARG A 502 19.88 -14.71 -42.86
CA ARG A 502 19.11 -13.95 -43.86
C ARG A 502 19.89 -12.73 -44.37
N LEU A 503 20.59 -12.01 -43.49
CA LEU A 503 21.43 -10.88 -43.89
C LEU A 503 22.58 -11.31 -44.81
N ALA A 504 23.34 -12.34 -44.43
CA ALA A 504 24.44 -12.87 -45.24
C ALA A 504 23.98 -13.37 -46.63
N ALA A 505 22.75 -13.91 -46.72
CA ALA A 505 22.14 -14.32 -47.98
C ALA A 505 21.73 -13.13 -48.87
N ILE A 506 21.33 -12.00 -48.29
CA ILE A 506 20.98 -10.76 -49.02
C ILE A 506 22.26 -10.01 -49.46
N GLU A 507 23.32 -10.02 -48.66
CA GLU A 507 24.61 -9.37 -48.94
C GLU A 507 25.46 -10.09 -50.00
N GLY A 508 25.03 -11.25 -50.51
CA GLY A 508 25.73 -11.97 -51.57
C GLY A 508 27.05 -12.65 -51.15
N SER A 509 27.38 -12.69 -49.85
CA SER A 509 28.56 -13.41 -49.37
C SER A 509 28.34 -14.93 -49.50
N GLY A 510 28.97 -15.53 -50.51
CA GLY A 510 28.60 -16.84 -51.03
C GLY A 510 28.78 -18.05 -50.09
N ALA A 511 28.04 -19.12 -50.40
CA ALA A 511 28.13 -20.52 -49.99
C ALA A 511 28.29 -20.87 -48.48
N THR A 512 29.29 -20.30 -47.80
CA THR A 512 29.68 -20.65 -46.42
C THR A 512 28.63 -20.22 -45.38
N GLY A 513 28.00 -19.05 -45.56
CA GLY A 513 26.91 -18.59 -44.69
C GLY A 513 25.64 -19.46 -44.78
N ALA A 514 25.39 -20.08 -45.93
CA ALA A 514 24.22 -20.93 -46.15
C ALA A 514 24.33 -22.30 -45.46
N ALA A 515 25.55 -22.81 -45.24
CA ALA A 515 25.79 -24.03 -44.46
C ALA A 515 25.48 -23.78 -42.96
N ALA A 516 26.11 -22.76 -42.37
CA ALA A 516 25.85 -22.36 -40.99
C ALA A 516 24.37 -21.97 -40.74
N SER A 517 23.71 -21.38 -41.75
CA SER A 517 22.26 -21.12 -41.72
C SER A 517 21.42 -22.39 -41.55
N ARG A 518 21.79 -23.49 -42.20
CA ARG A 518 21.02 -24.74 -42.14
C ARG A 518 21.19 -25.40 -40.78
N ASP A 519 22.40 -25.47 -40.24
CA ASP A 519 22.66 -26.06 -38.92
C ASP A 519 22.10 -25.22 -37.77
N GLY A 520 22.03 -23.89 -37.93
CA GLY A 520 21.38 -22.99 -36.97
C GLY A 520 19.85 -23.16 -36.97
N VAL A 521 19.23 -23.19 -38.16
CA VAL A 521 17.77 -23.37 -38.29
C VAL A 521 17.35 -24.79 -37.92
N ALA A 522 18.13 -25.82 -38.25
CA ALA A 522 17.86 -27.21 -37.87
C ALA A 522 17.89 -27.40 -36.34
N ARG A 523 18.88 -26.84 -35.65
CA ARG A 523 18.92 -26.85 -34.17
C ARG A 523 17.77 -26.05 -33.55
N ALA A 524 17.42 -24.90 -34.13
CA ALA A 524 16.28 -24.10 -33.67
C ALA A 524 14.94 -24.82 -33.86
N ALA A 525 14.77 -25.56 -34.96
CA ALA A 525 13.59 -26.38 -35.21
C ALA A 525 13.52 -27.60 -34.28
N ALA A 526 14.66 -28.24 -33.98
CA ALA A 526 14.74 -29.35 -33.04
C ALA A 526 14.49 -28.95 -31.58
N ALA A 527 14.77 -27.69 -31.20
CA ALA A 527 14.55 -27.17 -29.84
C ALA A 527 13.19 -26.50 -29.64
N ALA A 528 12.36 -26.38 -30.68
CA ALA A 528 11.06 -25.72 -30.61
C ALA A 528 9.95 -26.74 -30.32
N ASP A 529 9.45 -26.78 -29.09
CA ASP A 529 8.18 -27.46 -28.79
C ASP A 529 7.01 -26.69 -29.44
N VAL A 530 6.57 -27.21 -30.58
CA VAL A 530 5.45 -26.69 -31.36
C VAL A 530 4.16 -26.66 -30.53
N SER A 531 3.96 -27.66 -29.66
CA SER A 531 2.76 -27.80 -28.83
C SER A 531 2.69 -26.70 -27.76
N ALA A 532 3.83 -26.39 -27.12
CA ALA A 532 3.93 -25.28 -26.16
C ALA A 532 3.75 -23.91 -26.84
N LEU A 533 4.24 -23.74 -28.08
CA LEU A 533 4.07 -22.50 -28.85
C LEU A 533 2.63 -22.27 -29.31
N GLU A 534 1.90 -23.32 -29.67
CA GLU A 534 0.46 -23.24 -29.97
C GLU A 534 -0.38 -22.97 -28.71
N ALA A 535 -0.02 -23.59 -27.57
CA ALA A 535 -0.64 -23.31 -26.28
C ALA A 535 -0.38 -21.87 -25.78
N ALA A 536 0.78 -21.28 -26.11
CA ALA A 536 1.18 -19.93 -25.67
C ALA A 536 0.45 -18.77 -26.40
N GLY A 537 -0.39 -19.06 -27.39
CA GLY A 537 -1.49 -18.18 -27.84
C GLY A 537 -1.13 -16.72 -28.14
N THR A 538 -0.25 -16.45 -29.12
CA THR A 538 0.14 -15.07 -29.47
C THR A 538 -1.05 -14.20 -29.88
N GLY A 539 -1.26 -13.10 -29.15
CA GLY A 539 -2.47 -12.29 -29.25
C GLY A 539 -2.56 -11.39 -30.48
N SER A 540 -3.54 -11.65 -31.34
CA SER A 540 -4.23 -10.62 -32.12
C SER A 540 -5.66 -11.04 -32.42
N ALA A 541 -6.63 -10.14 -32.20
CA ALA A 541 -8.03 -10.37 -32.55
C ALA A 541 -8.25 -10.49 -34.08
N ALA A 542 -7.31 -9.98 -34.89
CA ALA A 542 -7.33 -10.14 -36.35
C ALA A 542 -6.90 -11.55 -36.77
N ALA A 543 -5.84 -12.10 -36.15
CA ALA A 543 -5.34 -13.46 -36.46
C ALA A 543 -6.41 -14.54 -36.20
N ARG A 544 -7.18 -14.42 -35.11
CA ARG A 544 -8.30 -15.32 -34.79
C ARG A 544 -9.42 -15.31 -35.84
N ARG A 545 -9.59 -14.23 -36.62
CA ARG A 545 -10.57 -14.18 -37.72
C ARG A 545 -10.03 -14.76 -39.03
N ALA A 546 -8.71 -14.74 -39.24
CA ALA A 546 -8.08 -15.35 -40.41
C ALA A 546 -8.00 -16.88 -40.29
N ALA A 547 -7.58 -17.41 -39.14
CA ALA A 547 -7.44 -18.85 -38.93
C ALA A 547 -8.76 -19.63 -39.11
N ALA A 548 -9.88 -19.04 -38.69
CA ALA A 548 -11.21 -19.64 -38.83
C ALA A 548 -11.72 -19.74 -40.29
N ALA A 549 -11.04 -19.12 -41.25
CA ALA A 549 -11.43 -19.10 -42.67
C ALA A 549 -10.65 -20.09 -43.55
N VAL A 550 -9.57 -20.71 -43.03
CA VAL A 550 -8.63 -21.53 -43.82
C VAL A 550 -8.73 -23.04 -43.50
N GLY A 551 -9.29 -23.41 -42.35
CA GLY A 551 -9.33 -24.82 -41.89
C GLY A 551 -10.28 -25.77 -42.64
N ASP A 552 -11.09 -25.28 -43.58
CA ASP A 552 -12.19 -26.06 -44.21
C ASP A 552 -11.87 -26.48 -45.66
N ALA A 553 -10.59 -26.44 -46.08
CA ALA A 553 -10.21 -26.55 -47.50
C ALA A 553 -8.86 -27.26 -47.81
N ALA A 554 -8.53 -28.41 -47.18
CA ALA A 554 -7.44 -29.28 -47.66
C ALA A 554 -7.42 -30.74 -47.12
N ALA A 555 -8.44 -31.55 -47.40
CA ALA A 555 -8.38 -33.03 -47.47
C ALA A 555 -9.72 -33.53 -48.03
N GLY A 556 -9.83 -34.49 -48.96
CA GLY A 556 -8.86 -35.32 -49.67
C GLY A 556 -9.68 -36.45 -50.31
N ALA A 557 -9.71 -36.55 -51.63
CA ALA A 557 -10.76 -37.31 -52.33
C ALA A 557 -10.43 -38.78 -52.62
N ALA A 558 -11.50 -39.56 -52.85
CA ALA A 558 -11.59 -40.86 -53.53
C ALA A 558 -11.42 -42.17 -52.71
N ALA A 559 -12.56 -42.73 -52.29
CA ALA A 559 -12.94 -44.12 -52.59
C ALA A 559 -14.49 -44.26 -52.51
N SER A 560 -15.05 -45.22 -53.26
CA SER A 560 -16.49 -45.37 -53.54
C SER A 560 -17.29 -46.09 -52.45
N GLY A 561 -18.55 -45.67 -52.24
CA GLY A 561 -19.55 -46.43 -51.47
C GLY A 561 -20.89 -45.68 -51.40
N ASP A 562 -21.98 -46.33 -51.82
CA ASP A 562 -23.35 -45.78 -51.80
C ASP A 562 -23.97 -45.80 -50.38
N ALA A 563 -25.13 -45.13 -50.22
CA ALA A 563 -26.06 -45.09 -49.07
C ALA A 563 -26.15 -43.79 -48.21
N SER A 564 -27.12 -42.95 -48.59
CA SER A 564 -28.07 -42.21 -47.72
C SER A 564 -27.64 -41.56 -46.38
N GLY A 565 -27.74 -40.22 -46.30
CA GLY A 565 -27.78 -39.46 -45.04
C GLY A 565 -28.30 -38.00 -45.21
N PRO A 566 -29.16 -37.46 -44.32
CA PRO A 566 -29.96 -36.27 -44.63
C PRO A 566 -29.27 -34.91 -44.38
N ARG A 567 -29.55 -33.94 -45.26
CA ARG A 567 -29.13 -32.52 -45.13
C ARG A 567 -29.67 -31.89 -43.82
N LYS A 568 -28.78 -31.54 -42.88
CA LYS A 568 -29.13 -30.73 -41.70
C LYS A 568 -29.46 -29.29 -42.10
N ARG A 569 -30.75 -28.93 -42.06
CA ARG A 569 -31.27 -27.57 -42.33
C ARG A 569 -30.69 -26.54 -41.35
N LYS A 570 -30.22 -25.39 -41.86
CA LYS A 570 -29.89 -24.22 -41.03
C LYS A 570 -31.15 -23.76 -40.26
N ARG A 571 -31.04 -23.56 -38.93
CA ARG A 571 -32.16 -23.10 -38.09
C ARG A 571 -32.47 -21.63 -38.35
N LYS A 572 -33.75 -21.28 -38.48
CA LYS A 572 -34.22 -19.88 -38.52
C LYS A 572 -33.97 -19.20 -37.15
N PRO A 573 -33.66 -17.89 -37.10
CA PRO A 573 -33.57 -17.15 -35.85
C PRO A 573 -34.92 -17.15 -35.11
N ARG A 574 -34.91 -17.25 -33.79
CA ARG A 574 -36.11 -17.20 -32.95
C ARG A 574 -36.47 -15.75 -32.60
N LEU A 575 -37.66 -15.31 -32.99
CA LEU A 575 -38.29 -14.12 -32.41
C LEU A 575 -38.73 -14.38 -30.95
N PRO A 576 -39.00 -13.33 -30.15
CA PRO A 576 -39.61 -13.45 -28.83
C PRO A 576 -40.94 -14.22 -28.88
N LYS A 577 -41.28 -14.94 -27.80
CA LYS A 577 -42.55 -15.68 -27.70
C LYS A 577 -43.74 -14.72 -27.82
N GLY A 578 -44.64 -14.98 -28.78
CA GLY A 578 -45.90 -14.25 -28.96
C GLY A 578 -45.94 -13.28 -30.15
N VAL A 579 -44.99 -13.34 -31.09
CA VAL A 579 -45.01 -12.53 -32.32
C VAL A 579 -45.11 -13.45 -33.55
N ASP A 580 -46.19 -13.29 -34.33
CA ASP A 580 -46.34 -13.91 -35.65
C ASP A 580 -45.69 -13.01 -36.72
N PRO A 581 -44.80 -13.53 -37.60
CA PRO A 581 -44.13 -12.71 -38.62
C PRO A 581 -45.03 -12.01 -39.64
N ASN A 582 -46.31 -12.38 -39.77
CA ASN A 582 -47.22 -11.82 -40.79
C ASN A 582 -48.36 -10.94 -40.23
N ASP A 583 -48.43 -10.72 -38.92
CA ASP A 583 -49.41 -9.80 -38.31
C ASP A 583 -48.76 -8.41 -38.13
N PRO A 584 -49.30 -7.33 -38.72
CA PRO A 584 -48.73 -5.98 -38.58
C PRO A 584 -49.05 -5.31 -37.23
N THR A 585 -49.79 -5.96 -36.31
CA THR A 585 -50.09 -5.39 -35.00
C THR A 585 -48.98 -5.66 -33.97
N PRO A 586 -48.54 -4.65 -33.18
CA PRO A 586 -47.46 -4.83 -32.23
C PRO A 586 -47.88 -5.70 -31.03
N PRO A 587 -47.00 -6.58 -30.51
CA PRO A 587 -47.34 -7.48 -29.41
C PRO A 587 -47.64 -6.69 -28.12
N LYS A 588 -48.73 -7.05 -27.43
CA LYS A 588 -49.04 -6.53 -26.10
C LYS A 588 -47.93 -6.88 -25.11
N LEU A 589 -47.15 -5.86 -24.72
CA LEU A 589 -46.22 -5.94 -23.61
C LEU A 589 -47.01 -6.12 -22.30
N ASP A 590 -46.58 -7.07 -21.47
CA ASP A 590 -47.16 -7.36 -20.16
C ASP A 590 -47.15 -6.11 -19.26
N PRO A 591 -48.33 -5.60 -18.84
CA PRO A 591 -48.44 -4.42 -17.99
C PRO A 591 -47.81 -4.55 -16.61
N GLU A 592 -47.57 -5.75 -16.08
CA GLU A 592 -46.97 -5.94 -14.74
C GLU A 592 -45.44 -6.08 -14.80
N ARG A 593 -44.84 -6.02 -16.00
CA ARG A 593 -43.39 -6.27 -16.19
C ARG A 593 -42.48 -5.25 -15.49
N TRP A 594 -42.96 -4.03 -15.24
CA TRP A 594 -42.24 -2.97 -14.53
C TRP A 594 -42.45 -2.99 -13.02
N LEU A 595 -43.35 -3.84 -12.50
CA LEU A 595 -43.54 -4.02 -11.05
C LEU A 595 -42.43 -4.90 -10.44
N PRO A 596 -42.02 -4.63 -9.18
CA PRO A 596 -41.16 -5.52 -8.39
C PRO A 596 -41.68 -6.96 -8.38
N LYS A 597 -40.78 -7.94 -8.41
CA LYS A 597 -41.14 -9.36 -8.62
C LYS A 597 -42.10 -9.94 -7.57
N HIS A 598 -42.21 -9.34 -6.39
CA HIS A 598 -43.14 -9.78 -5.32
C HIS A 598 -44.55 -9.19 -5.42
N GLU A 599 -44.77 -8.20 -6.29
CA GLU A 599 -46.06 -7.52 -6.50
C GLU A 599 -46.81 -8.01 -7.75
N ARG A 600 -46.23 -8.95 -8.50
CA ARG A 600 -46.80 -9.52 -9.72
C ARG A 600 -47.78 -10.65 -9.39
N ALA A 601 -48.82 -10.78 -10.19
CA ALA A 601 -49.86 -11.80 -10.00
C ALA A 601 -49.35 -13.26 -10.00
N ASP A 602 -48.17 -13.52 -10.58
CA ASP A 602 -47.53 -14.85 -10.67
C ASP A 602 -46.62 -15.21 -9.46
N TYR A 603 -46.46 -14.31 -8.48
CA TYR A 603 -45.50 -14.52 -7.38
C TYR A 603 -46.01 -15.41 -6.23
N GLN A 604 -45.58 -16.68 -6.24
CA GLN A 604 -45.80 -17.63 -5.15
C GLN A 604 -44.63 -17.66 -4.13
N ARG A 605 -44.87 -17.28 -2.87
CA ARG A 605 -43.86 -17.32 -1.79
C ARG A 605 -43.56 -18.78 -1.37
N LYS A 606 -42.34 -19.27 -1.64
CA LYS A 606 -41.88 -20.59 -1.17
C LYS A 606 -41.59 -20.61 0.33
N MET A 607 -42.50 -21.18 1.14
CA MET A 607 -42.27 -21.62 2.51
C MET A 607 -43.16 -22.84 2.83
N LYS A 608 -42.69 -23.73 3.72
CA LYS A 608 -43.39 -24.96 4.21
C LYS A 608 -43.66 -26.09 3.18
N LYS A 609 -42.60 -26.73 2.66
CA LYS A 609 -42.70 -28.10 2.07
C LYS A 609 -41.50 -29.04 2.35
N ARG A 610 -40.78 -28.83 3.47
CA ARG A 610 -39.66 -29.69 3.96
C ARG A 610 -39.91 -30.27 5.37
N MET A 611 -41.17 -30.53 5.73
CA MET A 611 -41.58 -31.04 7.05
C MET A 611 -42.44 -32.32 6.99
N LYS A 612 -42.59 -32.96 5.81
CA LYS A 612 -43.36 -34.21 5.69
C LYS A 612 -43.01 -35.04 4.45
N ALA A 613 -41.81 -35.62 4.46
CA ALA A 613 -41.41 -36.76 3.62
C ALA A 613 -40.10 -37.34 4.17
N GLY A 614 -40.20 -38.22 5.16
CA GLY A 614 -39.04 -38.96 5.64
C GLY A 614 -38.72 -40.11 4.68
N HIS A 615 -37.53 -40.10 4.09
CA HIS A 615 -36.90 -41.33 3.60
C HIS A 615 -35.37 -41.17 3.61
N VAL A 616 -34.75 -41.81 4.60
CA VAL A 616 -33.32 -42.09 4.61
C VAL A 616 -33.13 -43.44 3.91
N LYS A 617 -32.31 -43.48 2.87
CA LYS A 617 -31.61 -44.69 2.41
C LYS A 617 -30.22 -44.26 1.94
N GLY A 618 -29.20 -44.83 2.55
CA GLY A 618 -27.80 -44.63 2.18
C GLY A 618 -27.03 -45.96 2.16
N ALA A 619 -25.81 -45.91 1.63
CA ALA A 619 -24.72 -46.89 1.65
C ALA A 619 -23.58 -46.21 0.83
N GLN A 620 -22.29 -46.25 1.12
CA GLN A 620 -21.40 -47.02 2.00
C GLN A 620 -20.23 -46.07 2.42
N GLY A 621 -19.60 -46.13 3.59
CA GLY A 621 -19.86 -46.90 4.81
C GLY A 621 -18.86 -46.57 5.95
N SER A 622 -19.27 -46.83 7.20
CA SER A 622 -18.48 -47.03 8.45
C SER A 622 -17.52 -45.94 8.99
N GLN A 623 -17.50 -45.61 10.30
CA GLN A 623 -18.44 -45.92 11.40
C GLN A 623 -18.18 -45.04 12.66
N VAL A 624 -19.24 -44.81 13.46
CA VAL A 624 -19.33 -44.45 14.91
C VAL A 624 -18.57 -43.20 15.46
N ASP A 625 -19.07 -42.46 16.46
CA ASP A 625 -20.41 -42.38 17.10
C ASP A 625 -20.72 -40.92 17.47
N ALA A 626 -22.00 -40.59 17.68
CA ALA A 626 -22.47 -39.30 18.16
C ALA A 626 -23.34 -39.47 19.41
N SER A 627 -22.88 -38.93 20.54
CA SER A 627 -23.57 -39.01 21.83
C SER A 627 -23.83 -37.62 22.41
N LEU A 628 -25.11 -37.25 22.45
CA LEU A 628 -25.72 -36.21 23.28
C LEU A 628 -25.41 -34.73 22.93
N ASP A 629 -26.32 -34.10 22.20
CA ASP A 629 -26.64 -32.69 22.43
C ASP A 629 -28.13 -32.40 22.18
N ALA A 630 -28.94 -32.64 23.21
CA ALA A 630 -30.41 -32.46 23.18
C ALA A 630 -30.96 -32.13 24.58
N ALA A 631 -30.50 -31.03 25.19
CA ALA A 631 -31.05 -30.52 26.45
C ALA A 631 -30.97 -28.99 26.56
N ALA A 632 -32.03 -28.31 26.12
CA ALA A 632 -32.26 -26.89 26.40
C ALA A 632 -33.56 -26.70 27.21
N TRP A 633 -33.42 -26.53 28.54
CA TRP A 633 -34.42 -26.14 29.59
C TRP A 633 -33.69 -26.34 30.96
N GLU A 634 -33.77 -25.55 32.04
CA GLU A 634 -34.42 -24.26 32.38
C GLU A 634 -33.63 -23.51 33.48
N LYS A 635 -33.74 -22.16 33.53
CA LYS A 635 -33.78 -21.29 34.75
C LYS A 635 -32.53 -21.19 35.67
N ASP A 636 -32.36 -20.17 36.53
CA ASP A 636 -33.23 -19.02 36.88
C ASP A 636 -32.46 -17.68 37.14
N LYS A 637 -33.22 -16.60 37.45
CA LYS A 637 -32.85 -15.15 37.44
C LYS A 637 -31.88 -14.62 38.52
N LYS A 638 -31.31 -13.42 38.24
CA LYS A 638 -31.31 -12.15 39.05
C LYS A 638 -30.53 -11.05 38.28
N GLU A 639 -30.68 -9.72 38.43
CA GLU A 639 -31.80 -8.80 38.74
C GLU A 639 -31.36 -7.32 38.48
N LYS A 640 -32.27 -6.33 38.66
CA LYS A 640 -32.09 -4.84 38.70
C LYS A 640 -31.99 -4.06 37.36
N PRO A 641 -32.31 -2.74 37.34
CA PRO A 641 -33.42 -2.05 38.02
C PRO A 641 -34.24 -1.14 37.05
N LYS A 642 -35.38 -0.58 37.51
CA LYS A 642 -36.26 0.32 36.71
C LYS A 642 -36.01 1.81 36.97
N GLY A 643 -36.08 2.62 35.90
CA GLY A 643 -36.29 4.07 35.89
C GLY A 643 -37.45 4.46 34.95
N PRO A 644 -38.07 5.65 35.08
CA PRO A 644 -39.48 5.84 34.72
C PRO A 644 -39.76 6.16 33.24
N ALA A 645 -41.01 5.89 32.83
CA ALA A 645 -41.51 6.06 31.47
C ALA A 645 -42.02 7.49 31.17
N LEU A 646 -41.94 7.88 29.88
CA LEU A 646 -42.61 9.06 29.33
C LEU A 646 -43.80 8.64 28.43
N PRO A 647 -44.91 9.40 28.44
CA PRO A 647 -46.18 8.95 27.85
C PRO A 647 -46.26 9.12 26.32
N GLN A 648 -47.04 8.25 25.69
CA GLN A 648 -47.38 8.33 24.26
C GLN A 648 -48.34 9.52 23.99
N ARG A 649 -48.10 10.26 22.90
CA ARG A 649 -49.05 11.26 22.37
C ARG A 649 -49.96 10.62 21.31
N PRO A 650 -51.28 10.92 21.30
CA PRO A 650 -52.25 10.27 20.41
C PRO A 650 -52.20 10.79 18.96
N LYS A 651 -52.70 9.97 18.03
CA LYS A 651 -52.78 10.27 16.60
C LYS A 651 -53.84 11.34 16.31
N GLY A 652 -53.47 12.41 15.60
CA GLY A 652 -54.40 13.47 15.20
C GLY A 652 -55.39 13.04 14.11
N ALA A 653 -56.66 13.35 14.32
CA ALA A 653 -57.74 13.15 13.35
C ALA A 653 -57.85 14.32 12.36
N LYS A 654 -58.42 14.07 11.17
CA LYS A 654 -58.63 15.08 10.12
C LYS A 654 -59.71 16.09 10.51
N GLY A 655 -59.38 17.38 10.46
CA GLY A 655 -60.35 18.48 10.53
C GLY A 655 -60.14 19.44 9.35
N ARG A 656 -61.21 19.76 8.60
CA ARG A 656 -61.15 20.50 7.32
C ARG A 656 -61.90 21.82 7.45
N ARG A 657 -61.18 22.94 7.22
CA ARG A 657 -61.62 24.33 6.93
C ARG A 657 -63.08 24.72 7.22
N LYS A 658 -63.26 25.86 7.91
CA LYS A 658 -64.19 26.91 7.45
C LYS A 658 -63.81 28.30 7.98
N ARG A 659 -63.80 29.25 7.03
CA ARG A 659 -63.64 30.72 7.16
C ARG A 659 -62.33 31.20 7.77
#